data_AF-A0A938MYI9-F1
#
_entry.id   AF-A0A938MYI9-F1
#
_cell.length_a   1.000
_cell.length_b   1.000
_cell.length_c   1.000
_cell.angle_alpha   90.00
_cell.angle_beta   90.00
_cell.angle_gamma   90.00
#
_symmetry.space_group_name_H-M   'P 1'
#
loop_
_entity.id
_entity.type
_entity.pdbx_description
1 polymer ?
#
loop_
_entity_poly.entity_id
_entity_poly.type
_entity_poly.pdbx_seq_one_letter_code
_entity_poly.pdbx_strand_id
1 'polypeptide(L)'
;MPRPWRSAALSLLLAAAAPAQTLNLGGPPEPPPRLELAMVAHRRVVEQELRRAEPGPAGAASQALRRLALALMARGEAPDALRDPDATQAALLGLTIARHRAHLDRALLEVRDAAALESAAALLASGGTTADVERALQRLFAEVRPAAGLGAGWIDADVPTSTPGTALVDLAGAAALSEGSVAAVGAMETEWQVRRATRAWGREAEALRADLAQTLGLLDPRRRLAPAARLKPWRDGLESVIPGVSGGDARAAATLARLAALGRLTSGLPTLRNPSESRRLVEALLELDLSGPETDARLRDAESAVASASRAFDPAVERGLVRELRQPFREVGLSTRESALAVVRAATEILTRPGAMSDPGVLSALNNHGARWDELDQLRALADLIREGPVARPGVEARVAEPFRALARRLVAIQRDVATPAKRDAAQGERRALVAAAVGFWSIPGEDALRAHAGEAVPGLERATGGHVRALLDRLDAERAAWLKGTTEAGAAPPAAAEARLRALARVVPLALDAAAWIAGGERLNEWPGWECGPEAWRWVGGDLEGRVAAACAEGARANAVDLSRRLDALETEHSAGLLAGALARAWAARVTPAADPVDAALAELSGPAMGPGAWMGRWRVEVARVCLIAEEAAALSASSDGSQARGQERLAALRRALLDAAGPVSGVR
;
A
#
# COMPACT_ATOMS: atom_id res chain seq x y z
N MET A 1 13.66 -22.07 40.98
CA MET A 1 14.19 -22.61 39.71
C MET A 1 13.92 -21.62 38.58
N PRO A 2 14.94 -20.94 38.02
CA PRO A 2 14.74 -20.03 36.89
C PRO A 2 14.70 -20.84 35.59
N ARG A 3 13.67 -20.60 34.76
CA ARG A 3 13.41 -21.39 33.54
C ARG A 3 14.31 -20.94 32.36
N PRO A 4 14.91 -21.87 31.60
CA PRO A 4 15.90 -21.59 30.53
C PRO A 4 15.33 -20.92 29.25
N TRP A 5 14.01 -20.76 29.11
CA TRP A 5 13.41 -20.17 27.91
C TRP A 5 13.52 -18.64 27.84
N ARG A 6 13.76 -17.94 28.96
CA ARG A 6 13.95 -16.47 28.94
C ARG A 6 15.28 -16.05 28.29
N SER A 7 16.34 -16.86 28.42
CA SER A 7 17.60 -16.63 27.69
C SER A 7 17.51 -17.00 26.22
N ALA A 8 16.75 -18.05 25.86
CA ALA A 8 16.51 -18.40 24.46
C ALA A 8 15.62 -17.38 23.74
N ALA A 9 14.61 -16.83 24.42
CA ALA A 9 13.75 -15.77 23.89
C ALA A 9 14.50 -14.42 23.77
N LEU A 10 15.40 -14.08 24.71
CA LEU A 10 16.28 -12.92 24.57
C LEU A 10 17.30 -13.11 23.42
N SER A 11 17.84 -14.32 23.22
CA SER A 11 18.74 -14.62 22.11
C SER A 11 18.03 -14.61 20.75
N LEU A 12 16.75 -14.99 20.68
CA LEU A 12 15.93 -14.90 19.47
C LEU A 12 15.47 -13.47 19.16
N LEU A 13 15.19 -12.65 20.18
CA LEU A 13 14.88 -11.22 20.03
C LEU A 13 16.09 -10.37 19.64
N LEU A 14 17.30 -10.76 20.07
CA LEU A 14 18.56 -10.14 19.64
C LEU A 14 19.02 -10.61 18.25
N ALA A 15 18.63 -11.82 17.80
CA ALA A 15 19.02 -12.39 16.50
C ALA A 15 18.29 -11.78 15.29
N ALA A 16 17.19 -11.04 15.52
CA ALA A 16 16.43 -10.43 14.43
C ALA A 16 17.02 -9.07 13.96
N ALA A 17 17.98 -8.48 14.69
CA ALA A 17 18.29 -7.04 14.65
C ALA A 17 19.60 -6.64 13.96
N ALA A 18 19.53 -6.36 12.65
CA ALA A 18 20.33 -5.31 11.99
C ALA A 18 19.70 -4.97 10.61
N PRO A 19 19.94 -3.82 9.98
CA PRO A 19 19.73 -3.67 8.53
C PRO A 19 20.77 -4.50 7.76
N ALA A 20 20.52 -4.79 6.48
CA ALA A 20 21.58 -5.23 5.57
C ALA A 20 22.54 -4.05 5.38
N GLN A 21 23.73 -4.12 5.99
CA GLN A 21 24.83 -3.23 5.62
C GLN A 21 25.30 -3.66 4.23
N THR A 22 25.26 -2.75 3.27
CA THR A 22 25.99 -2.95 2.01
C THR A 22 27.48 -2.92 2.36
N LEU A 23 28.21 -4.00 2.09
CA LEU A 23 29.65 -4.12 2.31
C LEU A 23 30.40 -3.22 1.33
N ASN A 24 30.39 -1.92 1.60
CA ASN A 24 31.28 -0.93 0.99
C ASN A 24 32.15 -0.36 2.12
N LEU A 25 33.16 -1.12 2.52
CA LEU A 25 34.05 -0.83 3.66
C LEU A 25 35.14 0.21 3.31
N GLY A 26 34.77 1.26 2.58
CA GLY A 26 35.66 2.34 2.13
C GLY A 26 36.04 3.36 3.22
N GLY A 27 35.68 3.12 4.48
CA GLY A 27 36.05 3.94 5.63
C GLY A 27 35.96 3.12 6.92
N PRO A 28 36.67 3.54 8.00
CA PRO A 28 36.65 2.82 9.28
C PRO A 28 35.20 2.81 9.81
N PRO A 29 34.53 1.65 9.89
CA PRO A 29 33.18 1.60 10.42
C PRO A 29 33.22 1.86 11.93
N GLU A 30 32.39 2.78 12.42
CA GLU A 30 32.15 2.85 13.87
C GLU A 30 31.46 1.54 14.30
N PRO A 31 32.01 0.81 15.30
CA PRO A 31 31.43 -0.44 15.75
C PRO A 31 30.01 -0.20 16.29
N PRO A 32 28.99 -0.98 15.88
CA PRO A 32 27.65 -0.83 16.42
C PRO A 32 27.66 -1.07 17.94
N PRO A 33 26.84 -0.32 18.71
CA PRO A 33 26.75 -0.54 20.15
C PRO A 33 26.35 -1.99 20.42
N ARG A 34 27.12 -2.67 21.29
CA ARG A 34 26.97 -4.09 21.65
C ARG A 34 27.37 -5.11 20.56
N LEU A 35 28.27 -4.75 19.65
CA LEU A 35 28.87 -5.68 18.68
C LEU A 35 29.32 -7.01 19.33
N GLU A 36 29.97 -6.93 20.50
CA GLU A 36 30.41 -8.09 21.28
C GLU A 36 29.27 -9.07 21.64
N LEU A 37 28.11 -8.55 22.07
CA LEU A 37 26.95 -9.38 22.44
C LEU A 37 26.33 -10.07 21.22
N ALA A 38 26.27 -9.35 20.08
CA ALA A 38 25.77 -9.90 18.83
C ALA A 38 26.70 -11.02 18.31
N MET A 39 28.02 -10.82 18.39
CA MET A 39 29.02 -11.82 18.00
C MET A 39 28.92 -13.07 18.87
N VAL A 40 28.85 -12.93 20.20
CA VAL A 40 28.71 -14.09 21.11
C VAL A 40 27.44 -14.90 20.81
N ALA A 41 26.32 -14.23 20.49
CA ALA A 41 25.07 -14.89 20.16
C ALA A 41 25.15 -15.65 18.82
N HIS A 42 25.64 -14.99 17.76
CA HIS A 42 25.75 -15.60 16.44
C HIS A 42 26.82 -16.69 16.37
N ARG A 43 27.94 -16.52 17.09
CA ARG A 43 29.01 -17.52 17.20
C ARG A 43 28.47 -18.85 17.73
N ARG A 44 27.69 -18.83 18.82
CA ARG A 44 27.07 -20.04 19.40
C ARG A 44 26.15 -20.76 18.40
N VAL A 45 25.36 -20.01 17.64
CA VAL A 45 24.48 -20.56 16.61
C VAL A 45 25.30 -21.21 15.48
N VAL A 46 26.32 -20.52 14.99
CA VAL A 46 27.19 -21.02 13.91
C VAL A 46 28.00 -22.24 14.38
N GLU A 47 28.51 -22.25 15.61
CA GLU A 47 29.18 -23.41 16.21
C GLU A 47 28.23 -24.61 16.35
N GLN A 48 26.99 -24.39 16.78
CA GLN A 48 25.98 -25.45 16.93
C GLN A 48 25.59 -26.05 15.58
N GLU A 49 25.45 -25.22 14.54
CA GLU A 49 25.18 -25.67 13.18
C GLU A 49 26.37 -26.40 12.56
N LEU A 50 27.59 -25.91 12.77
CA LEU A 50 28.81 -26.57 12.28
C LEU A 50 28.96 -27.98 12.88
N ARG A 51 28.52 -28.19 14.14
CA ARG A 51 28.48 -29.52 14.77
C ARG A 51 27.38 -30.44 14.21
N ARG A 52 26.31 -29.87 13.65
CA ARG A 52 25.14 -30.60 13.13
C ARG A 52 25.22 -30.86 11.62
N ALA A 53 26.11 -30.17 10.91
CA ALA A 53 26.24 -30.30 9.46
C ALA A 53 26.81 -31.68 9.11
N GLU A 54 26.09 -32.45 8.29
CA GLU A 54 26.57 -33.74 7.77
C GLU A 54 27.68 -33.53 6.71
N PRO A 55 28.70 -34.40 6.67
CA PRO A 55 29.76 -34.32 5.67
C PRO A 55 29.21 -34.73 4.29
N GLY A 56 29.06 -33.75 3.40
CA GLY A 56 28.73 -33.95 2.00
C GLY A 56 29.34 -32.84 1.12
N PRO A 57 29.41 -32.99 -0.21
CA PRO A 57 30.08 -32.04 -1.10
C PRO A 57 29.45 -30.63 -1.08
N ALA A 58 28.11 -30.53 -1.06
CA ALA A 58 27.41 -29.27 -0.80
C ALA A 58 27.60 -28.76 0.65
N GLY A 59 27.82 -29.68 1.58
CA GLY A 59 28.13 -29.39 2.97
C GLY A 59 29.52 -28.79 3.17
N ALA A 60 30.50 -29.11 2.32
CA ALA A 60 31.89 -28.66 2.48
C ALA A 60 32.03 -27.13 2.36
N ALA A 61 31.46 -26.52 1.31
CA ALA A 61 31.45 -25.06 1.13
C ALA A 61 30.66 -24.35 2.24
N SER A 62 29.51 -24.92 2.60
CA SER A 62 28.64 -24.47 3.70
C SER A 62 29.34 -24.51 5.06
N GLN A 63 30.15 -25.54 5.33
CA GLN A 63 30.99 -25.66 6.52
C GLN A 63 32.18 -24.71 6.50
N ALA A 64 32.85 -24.54 5.35
CA ALA A 64 33.97 -23.62 5.18
C ALA A 64 33.54 -22.17 5.44
N LEU A 65 32.38 -21.76 4.92
CA LEU A 65 31.80 -20.45 5.16
C LEU A 65 31.47 -20.20 6.65
N ARG A 66 30.97 -21.22 7.35
CA ARG A 66 30.73 -21.16 8.81
C ARG A 66 32.04 -21.03 9.59
N ARG A 67 33.09 -21.78 9.22
CA ARG A 67 34.43 -21.65 9.83
C ARG A 67 35.02 -20.26 9.60
N LEU A 68 34.86 -19.72 8.38
CA LEU A 68 35.28 -18.36 8.04
C LEU A 68 34.56 -17.31 8.91
N ALA A 69 33.24 -17.43 9.06
CA ALA A 69 32.46 -16.53 9.93
C ALA A 69 32.93 -16.59 11.39
N LEU A 70 33.23 -17.79 11.91
CA LEU A 70 33.76 -17.97 13.27
C LEU A 70 35.15 -17.34 13.43
N ALA A 71 36.04 -17.52 12.45
CA ALA A 71 37.39 -16.94 12.49
C ALA A 71 37.36 -15.41 12.45
N LEU A 72 36.50 -14.84 11.62
CA LEU A 72 36.25 -13.40 11.51
C LEU A 72 35.67 -12.81 12.79
N MET A 73 34.68 -13.47 13.40
CA MET A 73 34.16 -13.06 14.70
C MET A 73 35.23 -13.18 15.80
N ALA A 74 36.07 -14.22 15.81
CA ALA A 74 37.10 -14.37 16.82
C ALA A 74 38.15 -13.23 16.82
N ARG A 75 38.47 -12.64 15.65
CA ARG A 75 39.35 -11.46 15.57
C ARG A 75 38.76 -10.24 16.29
N GLY A 76 37.45 -10.07 16.20
CA GLY A 76 36.75 -8.97 16.87
C GLY A 76 36.60 -9.11 18.38
N GLU A 77 36.98 -10.25 18.97
CA GLU A 77 36.91 -10.50 20.42
C GLU A 77 38.24 -10.26 21.14
N ALA A 78 39.31 -9.90 20.43
CA ALA A 78 40.58 -9.59 21.07
C ALA A 78 40.43 -8.38 22.02
N PRO A 79 41.17 -8.32 23.16
CA PRO A 79 41.02 -7.27 24.18
C PRO A 79 41.14 -5.80 23.70
N ASP A 80 41.59 -5.57 22.47
CA ASP A 80 41.70 -4.24 21.83
C ASP A 80 41.01 -4.16 20.46
N ALA A 81 40.21 -5.16 20.07
CA ALA A 81 39.66 -5.29 18.72
C ALA A 81 38.74 -4.13 18.29
N LEU A 82 38.03 -3.51 19.24
CA LEU A 82 37.19 -2.34 18.95
C LEU A 82 38.00 -1.06 18.66
N ARG A 83 39.30 -1.06 18.95
CA ARG A 83 40.24 0.04 18.62
C ARG A 83 41.01 -0.23 17.34
N ASP A 84 41.02 -1.47 16.86
CA ASP A 84 41.62 -1.88 15.59
C ASP A 84 40.52 -1.90 14.50
N PRO A 85 40.57 -0.98 13.51
CA PRO A 85 39.61 -0.94 12.42
C PRO A 85 39.51 -2.26 11.66
N ASP A 86 40.62 -2.99 11.49
CA ASP A 86 40.63 -4.26 10.75
C ASP A 86 39.95 -5.37 11.58
N ALA A 87 40.16 -5.40 12.90
CA ALA A 87 39.47 -6.34 13.78
C ALA A 87 37.96 -6.05 13.88
N THR A 88 37.57 -4.76 13.89
CA THR A 88 36.16 -4.35 13.84
C THR A 88 35.51 -4.73 12.51
N GLN A 89 36.20 -4.49 11.39
CA GLN A 89 35.77 -4.89 10.06
C GLN A 89 35.64 -6.42 9.94
N ALA A 90 36.58 -7.17 10.51
CA ALA A 90 36.53 -8.62 10.56
C ALA A 90 35.28 -9.10 11.31
N ALA A 91 34.99 -8.52 12.48
CA ALA A 91 33.79 -8.85 13.25
C ALA A 91 32.50 -8.60 12.48
N LEU A 92 32.38 -7.46 11.81
CA LEU A 92 31.21 -7.10 11.01
C LEU A 92 31.03 -8.04 9.81
N LEU A 93 32.12 -8.38 9.12
CA LEU A 93 32.08 -9.33 8.01
C LEU A 93 31.67 -10.72 8.48
N GLY A 94 32.22 -11.21 9.60
CA GLY A 94 31.86 -12.48 10.20
C GLY A 94 30.39 -12.55 10.62
N LEU A 95 29.87 -11.48 11.23
CA LEU A 95 28.46 -11.36 11.61
C LEU A 95 27.55 -11.37 10.38
N THR A 96 27.95 -10.67 9.32
CA THR A 96 27.19 -10.58 8.06
C THR A 96 27.08 -11.96 7.40
N ILE A 97 28.17 -12.70 7.30
CA ILE A 97 28.17 -14.07 6.80
C ILE A 97 27.26 -14.96 7.64
N ALA A 98 27.39 -14.91 8.98
CA ALA A 98 26.58 -15.71 9.90
C ALA A 98 25.07 -15.43 9.79
N ARG A 99 24.72 -14.18 9.48
CA ARG A 99 23.34 -13.73 9.35
C ARG A 99 22.71 -14.11 8.02
N HIS A 100 23.47 -14.02 6.94
CA HIS A 100 23.00 -14.34 5.60
C HIS A 100 23.24 -15.80 5.18
N ARG A 101 23.65 -16.65 6.12
CA ARG A 101 24.01 -18.05 5.88
C ARG A 101 22.97 -18.84 5.07
N ALA A 102 21.67 -18.68 5.30
CA ALA A 102 20.64 -19.45 4.58
C ALA A 102 20.52 -19.05 3.08
N HIS A 103 20.87 -17.81 2.75
CA HIS A 103 20.95 -17.34 1.36
C HIS A 103 22.28 -17.76 0.74
N LEU A 104 23.37 -17.64 1.50
CA LEU A 104 24.71 -18.08 1.09
C LEU A 104 24.75 -19.59 0.83
N ASP A 105 24.15 -20.40 1.69
CA ASP A 105 24.07 -21.84 1.52
C ASP A 105 23.32 -22.21 0.23
N ARG A 106 22.23 -21.49 -0.10
CA ARG A 106 21.49 -21.68 -1.36
C ARG A 106 22.31 -21.26 -2.59
N ALA A 107 23.00 -20.12 -2.52
CA ALA A 107 23.89 -19.69 -3.60
C ALA A 107 25.06 -20.68 -3.78
N LEU A 108 25.60 -21.21 -2.67
CA LEU A 108 26.71 -22.16 -2.68
C LEU A 108 26.31 -23.56 -3.16
N LEU A 109 25.01 -23.90 -3.25
CA LEU A 109 24.58 -25.12 -3.95
C LEU A 109 24.93 -25.10 -5.44
N GLU A 110 25.10 -23.90 -6.01
CA GLU A 110 25.49 -23.70 -7.41
C GLU A 110 27.01 -23.55 -7.59
N VAL A 111 27.75 -23.32 -6.49
CA VAL A 111 29.20 -23.13 -6.48
C VAL A 111 29.91 -24.43 -6.10
N ARG A 112 30.75 -24.95 -7.01
CA ARG A 112 31.50 -26.20 -6.78
C ARG A 112 32.85 -26.02 -6.08
N ASP A 113 33.26 -24.79 -5.75
CA ASP A 113 34.61 -24.48 -5.28
C ASP A 113 34.69 -24.22 -3.76
N ALA A 114 34.64 -25.31 -2.97
CA ALA A 114 34.89 -25.26 -1.53
C ALA A 114 36.33 -24.86 -1.17
N ALA A 115 37.29 -25.07 -2.08
CA ALA A 115 38.71 -24.79 -1.84
C ALA A 115 39.01 -23.28 -1.79
N ALA A 116 38.28 -22.47 -2.55
CA ALA A 116 38.37 -21.01 -2.50
C ALA A 116 37.93 -20.44 -1.13
N LEU A 117 36.83 -20.95 -0.56
CA LEU A 117 36.37 -20.57 0.79
C LEU A 117 37.34 -21.00 1.89
N GLU A 118 37.91 -22.20 1.77
CA GLU A 118 38.94 -22.68 2.70
C GLU A 118 40.23 -21.87 2.58
N SER A 119 40.60 -21.44 1.36
CA SER A 119 41.76 -20.56 1.13
C SER A 119 41.56 -19.17 1.75
N ALA A 120 40.35 -18.60 1.68
CA ALA A 120 40.02 -17.33 2.34
C ALA A 120 40.08 -17.45 3.88
N ALA A 121 39.61 -18.56 4.44
CA ALA A 121 39.70 -18.84 5.87
C ALA A 121 41.16 -19.08 6.32
N ALA A 122 41.96 -19.79 5.51
CA ALA A 122 43.38 -20.01 5.78
C ALA A 122 44.18 -18.70 5.72
N LEU A 123 43.84 -17.79 4.79
CA LEU A 123 44.46 -16.48 4.65
C LEU A 123 44.26 -15.61 5.91
N LEU A 124 43.08 -15.68 6.54
CA LEU A 124 42.86 -15.06 7.86
C LEU A 124 43.65 -15.71 8.97
N ALA A 125 43.69 -17.04 9.00
CA ALA A 125 44.43 -17.78 10.03
C ALA A 125 45.94 -17.51 9.96
N SER A 126 46.48 -17.18 8.78
CA SER A 126 47.88 -16.77 8.58
C SER A 126 48.14 -15.28 8.79
N GLY A 127 47.15 -14.49 9.23
CA GLY A 127 47.31 -13.05 9.51
C GLY A 127 47.04 -12.11 8.34
N GLY A 128 46.31 -12.54 7.30
CA GLY A 128 45.87 -11.67 6.20
C GLY A 128 44.89 -10.58 6.63
N THR A 129 44.75 -9.52 5.83
CA THR A 129 43.85 -8.40 6.15
C THR A 129 42.38 -8.75 5.84
N THR A 130 41.43 -8.09 6.51
CA THR A 130 40.00 -8.31 6.21
C THR A 130 39.65 -7.93 4.77
N ALA A 131 40.36 -6.93 4.22
CA ALA A 131 40.21 -6.51 2.83
C ALA A 131 40.63 -7.58 1.81
N ASP A 132 41.60 -8.44 2.15
CA ASP A 132 41.99 -9.57 1.29
C ASP A 132 40.88 -10.64 1.24
N VAL A 133 40.25 -10.89 2.39
CA VAL A 133 39.12 -11.83 2.54
C VAL A 133 37.89 -11.33 1.83
N GLU A 134 37.58 -10.05 1.99
CA GLU A 134 36.46 -9.40 1.31
C GLU A 134 36.65 -9.50 -0.21
N ARG A 135 37.84 -9.22 -0.74
CA ARG A 135 38.15 -9.42 -2.18
C ARG A 135 38.01 -10.87 -2.63
N ALA A 136 38.41 -11.84 -1.79
CA ALA A 136 38.23 -13.25 -2.09
C ALA A 136 36.74 -13.63 -2.17
N LEU A 137 35.92 -13.15 -1.23
CA LEU A 137 34.47 -13.36 -1.22
C LEU A 137 33.77 -12.64 -2.38
N GLN A 138 34.19 -11.42 -2.72
CA GLN A 138 33.71 -10.68 -3.89
C GLN A 138 33.89 -11.49 -5.18
N ARG A 139 35.09 -12.03 -5.40
CA ARG A 139 35.39 -12.86 -6.57
C ARG A 139 34.53 -14.12 -6.59
N LEU A 140 34.42 -14.79 -5.45
CA LEU A 140 33.62 -16.01 -5.31
C LEU A 140 32.13 -15.77 -5.63
N PHE A 141 31.55 -14.68 -5.12
CA PHE A 141 30.12 -14.41 -5.29
C PHE A 141 29.77 -13.67 -6.59
N ALA A 142 30.74 -13.04 -7.27
CA ALA A 142 30.53 -12.42 -8.57
C ALA A 142 30.04 -13.43 -9.62
N GLU A 143 30.53 -14.68 -9.57
CA GLU A 143 30.18 -15.73 -10.52
C GLU A 143 28.76 -16.31 -10.31
N VAL A 144 28.18 -16.13 -9.11
CA VAL A 144 26.92 -16.76 -8.65
C VAL A 144 25.74 -15.79 -8.65
N ARG A 145 26.05 -14.49 -8.73
CA ARG A 145 25.12 -13.37 -8.57
C ARG A 145 23.88 -13.43 -9.48
N PRO A 146 23.99 -13.78 -10.78
CA PRO A 146 22.83 -13.76 -11.68
C PRO A 146 21.82 -14.87 -11.38
N ALA A 147 22.26 -16.01 -10.84
CA ALA A 147 21.42 -17.18 -10.62
C ALA A 147 20.78 -17.19 -9.22
N ALA A 148 21.43 -16.60 -8.22
CA ALA A 148 20.94 -16.56 -6.83
C ALA A 148 19.99 -15.39 -6.51
N GLY A 149 19.69 -14.50 -7.47
CA GLY A 149 18.81 -13.34 -7.24
C GLY A 149 19.35 -12.32 -6.23
N LEU A 150 20.67 -12.28 -6.01
CA LEU A 150 21.31 -11.34 -5.09
C LEU A 150 21.40 -9.95 -5.76
N GLY A 151 20.62 -8.98 -5.27
CA GLY A 151 20.58 -7.61 -5.80
C GLY A 151 21.90 -6.83 -5.64
N ALA A 152 22.02 -5.73 -6.39
CA ALA A 152 23.14 -4.78 -6.29
C ALA A 152 23.21 -4.20 -4.86
N GLY A 153 24.31 -4.45 -4.14
CA GLY A 153 24.50 -3.98 -2.77
C GLY A 153 25.09 -5.02 -1.81
N TRP A 154 25.18 -6.29 -2.18
CA TRP A 154 25.74 -7.29 -1.27
C TRP A 154 27.25 -7.19 -1.14
N ILE A 155 27.95 -7.05 -2.27
CA ILE A 155 29.33 -6.57 -2.37
C ILE A 155 29.50 -6.05 -3.82
N ASP A 156 29.78 -4.76 -4.03
CA ASP A 156 29.99 -4.19 -5.37
C ASP A 156 31.28 -3.38 -5.41
N ALA A 157 32.13 -3.64 -6.40
CA ALA A 157 33.35 -2.86 -6.61
C ALA A 157 33.08 -1.44 -7.15
N ASP A 158 31.91 -1.20 -7.73
CA ASP A 158 31.64 0.00 -8.54
C ASP A 158 30.23 0.61 -8.39
N VAL A 159 29.52 0.36 -7.28
CA VAL A 159 28.22 1.03 -7.05
C VAL A 159 28.44 2.33 -6.27
N PRO A 160 28.15 3.50 -6.86
CA PRO A 160 28.06 4.74 -6.10
C PRO A 160 26.94 4.56 -5.08
N THR A 161 27.26 4.84 -3.81
CA THR A 161 26.34 4.87 -2.68
C THR A 161 24.98 5.40 -3.11
N SER A 162 23.93 4.63 -2.87
CA SER A 162 22.53 5.03 -3.00
C SER A 162 22.33 6.50 -2.62
N THR A 163 21.63 7.25 -3.47
CA THR A 163 21.45 8.70 -3.39
C THR A 163 21.28 9.17 -1.93
N PRO A 164 22.19 10.00 -1.40
CA PRO A 164 22.04 10.54 -0.06
C PRO A 164 20.78 11.41 -0.07
N GLY A 165 19.79 11.06 0.75
CA GLY A 165 18.85 12.08 1.23
C GLY A 165 19.70 13.17 1.88
N THR A 166 19.49 14.42 1.48
CA THR A 166 20.21 15.58 2.04
C THR A 166 20.11 15.52 3.57
N ALA A 167 21.24 15.56 4.29
CA ALA A 167 21.21 15.48 5.74
C ALA A 167 20.35 16.61 6.31
N LEU A 168 19.63 16.37 7.41
CA LEU A 168 18.75 17.41 7.98
C LEU A 168 19.56 18.61 8.44
N VAL A 169 20.80 18.39 8.88
CA VAL A 169 21.73 19.47 9.24
C VAL A 169 22.06 20.35 8.04
N ASP A 170 22.22 19.77 6.85
CA ASP A 170 22.48 20.52 5.61
C ASP A 170 21.25 21.32 5.19
N LEU A 171 20.06 20.73 5.32
CA LEU A 171 18.79 21.40 5.06
C LEU A 171 18.55 22.54 6.07
N ALA A 172 18.91 22.36 7.33
CA ALA A 172 18.86 23.41 8.37
C ALA A 172 19.83 24.56 8.09
N GLY A 173 21.05 24.25 7.66
CA GLY A 173 22.00 25.26 7.20
C GLY A 173 21.48 26.02 5.97
N ALA A 174 20.94 25.31 4.98
CA ALA A 174 20.35 25.91 3.80
C ALA A 174 19.15 26.80 4.14
N ALA A 175 18.30 26.39 5.08
CA ALA A 175 17.16 27.15 5.58
C ALA A 175 17.54 28.47 6.30
N ALA A 176 18.83 28.67 6.57
CA ALA A 176 19.40 29.79 7.33
C ALA A 176 18.82 29.89 8.74
N LEU A 177 18.72 28.75 9.44
CA LEU A 177 18.40 28.71 10.85
C LEU A 177 19.60 29.20 11.69
N SER A 178 19.33 29.63 12.93
CA SER A 178 20.38 29.94 13.90
C SER A 178 21.31 28.75 14.14
N GLU A 179 22.56 29.02 14.50
CA GLU A 179 23.56 27.97 14.79
C GLU A 179 23.07 26.99 15.86
N GLY A 180 22.36 27.49 16.88
CA GLY A 180 21.76 26.66 17.93
C GLY A 180 20.70 25.70 17.39
N SER A 181 19.83 26.17 16.49
CA SER A 181 18.83 25.33 15.84
C SER A 181 19.45 24.29 14.91
N VAL A 182 20.48 24.66 14.14
CA VAL A 182 21.21 23.72 13.27
C VAL A 182 21.88 22.63 14.10
N ALA A 183 22.54 22.99 15.20
CA ALA A 183 23.15 22.04 16.12
C ALA A 183 22.12 21.10 16.76
N ALA A 184 20.96 21.62 17.16
CA ALA A 184 19.86 20.82 17.70
C ALA A 184 19.30 19.84 16.67
N VAL A 185 19.12 20.25 15.41
CA VAL A 185 18.70 19.36 14.31
C VAL A 185 19.73 18.27 14.07
N GLY A 186 21.03 18.59 14.07
CA GLY A 186 22.11 17.61 13.95
C GLY A 186 22.14 16.60 15.10
N ALA A 187 21.92 17.07 16.33
CA ALA A 187 21.81 16.21 17.51
C ALA A 187 20.58 15.29 17.43
N MET A 188 19.42 15.81 17.02
CA MET A 188 18.22 15.02 16.78
C MET A 188 18.44 13.98 15.69
N GLU A 189 19.05 14.34 14.55
CA GLU A 189 19.35 13.40 13.47
C GLU A 189 20.29 12.28 13.94
N THR A 190 21.30 12.61 14.75
CA THR A 190 22.22 11.63 15.34
C THR A 190 21.50 10.70 16.31
N GLU A 191 20.73 11.27 17.24
CA GLU A 191 19.92 10.50 18.20
C GLU A 191 18.93 9.59 17.48
N TRP A 192 18.29 10.10 16.44
CA TRP A 192 17.47 9.34 15.54
C TRP A 192 18.27 8.19 14.92
N GLN A 193 19.38 8.45 14.21
CA GLN A 193 20.17 7.39 13.61
C GLN A 193 20.55 6.30 14.64
N VAL A 194 20.87 6.69 15.88
CA VAL A 194 21.11 5.77 17.02
C VAL A 194 19.85 4.98 17.40
N ARG A 195 18.69 5.64 17.58
CA ARG A 195 17.40 4.98 17.88
C ARG A 195 16.95 4.03 16.76
N ARG A 196 17.26 4.36 15.50
CA ARG A 196 16.94 3.57 14.31
C ARG A 196 17.80 2.31 14.27
N ALA A 197 19.10 2.47 14.51
CA ALA A 197 20.04 1.36 14.61
C ALA A 197 19.68 0.39 15.76
N THR A 198 19.09 0.91 16.85
CA THR A 198 18.75 0.11 18.05
C THR A 198 17.32 -0.43 18.08
N ARG A 199 16.49 -0.19 17.06
CA ARG A 199 15.05 -0.57 17.00
C ARG A 199 14.20 -0.04 18.17
N ALA A 200 14.70 0.93 18.92
CA ALA A 200 13.89 1.73 19.85
C ALA A 200 13.03 2.78 19.11
N TRP A 201 13.09 2.78 17.78
CA TRP A 201 12.42 3.72 16.91
C TRP A 201 10.95 3.36 16.71
N GLY A 202 10.06 4.24 17.17
CA GLY A 202 8.64 4.20 16.85
C GLY A 202 8.30 5.04 15.61
N ARG A 203 7.18 4.72 14.94
CA ARG A 203 6.65 5.47 13.77
C ARG A 203 6.56 6.98 13.99
N GLU A 204 6.37 7.41 15.24
CA GLU A 204 6.33 8.84 15.62
C GLU A 204 7.66 9.54 15.33
N ALA A 205 8.80 8.91 15.59
CA ALA A 205 10.10 9.50 15.27
C ALA A 205 10.35 9.59 13.75
N GLU A 206 9.81 8.64 12.98
CA GLU A 206 9.86 8.64 11.50
C GLU A 206 9.01 9.74 10.90
N ALA A 207 7.79 9.90 11.43
CA ALA A 207 6.91 11.00 11.07
C ALA A 207 7.56 12.35 11.41
N LEU A 208 8.10 12.52 12.62
CA LEU A 208 8.79 13.75 13.03
C LEU A 208 10.01 14.06 12.15
N ARG A 209 10.82 13.05 11.80
CA ARG A 209 11.94 13.21 10.87
C ARG A 209 11.47 13.66 9.49
N ALA A 210 10.41 13.05 8.96
CA ALA A 210 9.85 13.40 7.67
C ALA A 210 9.25 14.81 7.67
N ASP A 211 8.52 15.18 8.73
CA ASP A 211 7.94 16.51 8.91
C ASP A 211 9.02 17.59 9.00
N LEU A 212 10.12 17.31 9.72
CA LEU A 212 11.27 18.20 9.80
C LEU A 212 11.98 18.35 8.44
N ALA A 213 12.22 17.24 7.72
CA ALA A 213 12.81 17.26 6.39
C ALA A 213 11.96 18.10 5.41
N GLN A 214 10.65 17.88 5.42
CA GLN A 214 9.71 18.59 4.56
C GLN A 214 9.74 20.09 4.86
N THR A 215 9.65 20.47 6.13
CA THR A 215 9.64 21.88 6.56
C THR A 215 10.94 22.58 6.20
N LEU A 216 12.09 21.95 6.47
CA LEU A 216 13.40 22.51 6.11
C LEU A 216 13.57 22.66 4.59
N GLY A 217 13.07 21.68 3.82
CA GLY A 217 13.08 21.72 2.36
C GLY A 217 12.31 22.92 1.77
N LEU A 218 11.32 23.48 2.47
CA LEU A 218 10.61 24.69 2.05
C LEU A 218 11.42 25.96 2.22
N LEU A 219 12.22 26.01 3.29
CA LEU A 219 13.00 27.18 3.65
C LEU A 219 14.29 27.27 2.82
N ASP A 220 14.69 26.16 2.17
CA ASP A 220 15.82 26.09 1.25
C ASP A 220 15.71 27.17 0.14
N PRO A 221 16.66 28.12 0.07
CA PRO A 221 16.75 29.15 -0.97
C PRO A 221 16.58 28.63 -2.39
N ARG A 222 17.04 27.42 -2.66
CA ARG A 222 17.01 26.78 -3.98
C ARG A 222 15.61 26.31 -4.37
N ARG A 223 14.72 26.15 -3.39
CA ARG A 223 13.35 25.64 -3.55
C ARG A 223 12.27 26.68 -3.23
N ARG A 224 12.66 27.94 -2.98
CA ARG A 224 11.77 29.01 -2.53
C ARG A 224 10.65 29.31 -3.53
N LEU A 225 9.42 29.24 -3.04
CA LEU A 225 8.22 29.73 -3.73
C LEU A 225 7.92 31.20 -3.41
N ALA A 226 8.57 31.76 -2.38
CA ALA A 226 8.37 33.14 -1.92
C ALA A 226 9.70 33.79 -1.47
N PRO A 227 9.78 35.14 -1.47
CA PRO A 227 10.94 35.85 -0.94
C PRO A 227 11.21 35.50 0.53
N ALA A 228 12.48 35.49 0.93
CA ALA A 228 12.91 35.12 2.29
C ALA A 228 12.18 35.89 3.40
N ALA A 229 11.87 37.18 3.16
CA ALA A 229 11.15 38.02 4.10
C ALA A 229 9.74 37.48 4.43
N ARG A 230 9.04 36.90 3.44
CA ARG A 230 7.70 36.32 3.65
C ARG A 230 7.75 34.99 4.37
N LEU A 231 8.84 34.23 4.26
CA LEU A 231 9.04 32.95 4.96
C LEU A 231 9.57 33.12 6.38
N LYS A 232 9.88 34.36 6.82
CA LYS A 232 10.39 34.65 8.16
C LYS A 232 9.48 34.09 9.27
N PRO A 233 8.15 34.27 9.25
CA PRO A 233 7.29 33.71 10.31
C PRO A 233 7.37 32.18 10.41
N TRP A 234 7.51 31.48 9.29
CA TRP A 234 7.65 30.02 9.28
C TRP A 234 9.03 29.58 9.80
N ARG A 235 10.08 30.34 9.46
CA ARG A 235 11.43 30.12 10.02
C ARG A 235 11.43 30.34 11.53
N ASP A 236 10.93 31.48 11.99
CA ASP A 236 10.86 31.84 13.41
C ASP A 236 10.01 30.80 14.18
N GLY A 237 8.90 30.36 13.58
CA GLY A 237 8.08 29.27 14.09
C GLY A 237 8.85 27.95 14.22
N LEU A 238 9.59 27.54 13.17
CA LEU A 238 10.42 26.34 13.20
C LEU A 238 11.52 26.44 14.27
N GLU A 239 12.21 27.58 14.38
CA GLU A 239 13.23 27.80 15.41
C GLU A 239 12.66 27.71 16.82
N SER A 240 11.43 28.20 17.03
CA SER A 240 10.77 28.12 18.33
C SER A 240 10.39 26.69 18.75
N VAL A 241 10.15 25.77 17.79
CA VAL A 241 9.69 24.40 18.09
C VAL A 241 10.81 23.38 18.14
N ILE A 242 11.94 23.59 17.46
CA ILE A 242 13.07 22.64 17.44
C ILE A 242 13.50 22.20 18.86
N PRO A 243 13.66 23.10 19.86
CA PRO A 243 14.01 22.71 21.22
C PRO A 243 12.93 21.88 21.92
N GLY A 244 11.65 22.12 21.60
CA GLY A 244 10.53 21.37 22.16
C GLY A 244 10.40 19.97 21.55
N VAL A 245 10.65 19.84 20.24
CA VAL A 245 10.58 18.55 19.54
C VAL A 245 11.66 17.59 20.05
N SER A 246 12.89 18.07 20.30
CA SER A 246 13.95 17.25 20.91
C SER A 246 13.62 16.83 22.35
N GLY A 247 12.90 17.68 23.09
CA GLY A 247 12.41 17.39 24.44
C GLY A 247 11.15 16.51 24.52
N GLY A 248 10.55 16.13 23.38
CA GLY A 248 9.31 15.34 23.34
C GLY A 248 8.04 16.14 23.66
N ASP A 249 8.03 17.46 23.48
CA ASP A 249 6.85 18.29 23.68
C ASP A 249 5.82 18.07 22.57
N ALA A 250 4.64 17.56 22.95
CA ALA A 250 3.52 17.31 22.04
C ALA A 250 3.03 18.57 21.31
N ARG A 251 3.13 19.76 21.92
CA ARG A 251 2.75 21.02 21.25
C ARG A 251 3.75 21.39 20.16
N ALA A 252 5.04 21.22 20.44
CA ALA A 252 6.10 21.46 19.45
C ALA A 252 5.98 20.48 18.27
N ALA A 253 5.69 19.20 18.56
CA ALA A 253 5.40 18.19 17.54
C ALA A 253 4.17 18.54 16.68
N ALA A 254 3.07 19.00 17.30
CA ALA A 254 1.88 19.42 16.56
C ALA A 254 2.15 20.63 15.65
N THR A 255 2.87 21.63 16.14
CA THR A 255 3.27 22.79 15.32
C THR A 255 4.21 22.39 14.18
N LEU A 256 5.15 21.47 14.41
CA LEU A 256 5.99 20.92 13.35
C LEU A 256 5.16 20.19 12.29
N ALA A 257 4.17 19.39 12.70
CA ALA A 257 3.26 18.71 11.77
C ALA A 257 2.45 19.70 10.92
N ARG A 258 2.02 20.84 11.49
CA ARG A 258 1.37 21.94 10.75
C ARG A 258 2.31 22.57 9.73
N LEU A 259 3.55 22.87 10.13
CA LEU A 259 4.57 23.42 9.22
C LEU A 259 4.90 22.44 8.08
N ALA A 260 4.97 21.14 8.38
CA ALA A 260 5.17 20.10 7.38
C ALA A 260 3.97 19.99 6.42
N ALA A 261 2.74 20.19 6.92
CA ALA A 261 1.54 20.21 6.11
C ALA A 261 1.53 21.38 5.11
N LEU A 262 1.91 22.58 5.56
CA LEU A 262 2.20 23.71 4.67
C LEU A 262 3.23 23.32 3.61
N GLY A 263 4.22 22.52 4.01
CA GLY A 263 5.25 22.03 3.12
C GLY A 263 4.80 21.06 2.05
N ARG A 264 3.89 20.16 2.39
CA ARG A 264 3.29 19.26 1.40
C ARG A 264 2.42 20.05 0.43
N LEU A 265 1.57 20.94 0.95
CA LEU A 265 0.72 21.83 0.15
C LEU A 265 1.52 22.61 -0.87
N THR A 266 2.57 23.28 -0.42
CA THR A 266 3.44 24.09 -1.27
C THR A 266 4.23 23.26 -2.28
N SER A 267 4.72 22.08 -1.91
CA SER A 267 5.42 21.18 -2.84
C SER A 267 4.53 20.63 -3.97
N GLY A 268 3.21 20.56 -3.75
CA GLY A 268 2.23 20.19 -4.77
C GLY A 268 1.85 21.32 -5.74
N LEU A 269 2.26 22.58 -5.47
CA LEU A 269 1.89 23.73 -6.31
C LEU A 269 2.57 23.80 -7.67
N PRO A 270 3.86 23.44 -7.84
CA PRO A 270 4.52 23.47 -9.14
C PRO A 270 3.87 22.55 -10.19
N THR A 271 3.17 21.49 -9.76
CA THR A 271 2.45 20.59 -10.67
C THR A 271 1.13 21.21 -11.18
N LEU A 272 0.61 22.21 -10.47
CA LEU A 272 -0.59 22.94 -10.84
C LEU A 272 -0.21 24.00 -11.90
N ARG A 273 -0.59 23.77 -13.16
CA ARG A 273 -0.20 24.58 -14.34
C ARG A 273 -0.80 26.01 -14.37
N ASN A 274 -1.08 26.63 -13.22
CA ASN A 274 -1.62 27.97 -13.10
C ASN A 274 -0.90 28.81 -12.03
N PRO A 275 0.08 29.64 -12.44
CA PRO A 275 0.88 30.43 -11.51
C PRO A 275 0.13 31.48 -10.69
N SER A 276 -1.07 31.92 -11.08
CA SER A 276 -1.81 32.94 -10.32
C SER A 276 -2.60 32.34 -9.17
N GLU A 277 -3.28 31.21 -9.40
CA GLU A 277 -4.00 30.49 -8.34
C GLU A 277 -3.02 29.85 -7.34
N SER A 278 -1.91 29.27 -7.83
CA SER A 278 -0.84 28.79 -6.94
C SER A 278 -0.28 29.92 -6.08
N ARG A 279 -0.14 31.14 -6.63
CA ARG A 279 0.29 32.32 -5.84
C ARG A 279 -0.71 32.71 -4.76
N ARG A 280 -2.01 32.76 -5.09
CA ARG A 280 -3.07 33.05 -4.09
C ARG A 280 -3.10 32.02 -2.98
N LEU A 281 -2.95 30.75 -3.32
CA LEU A 281 -2.87 29.67 -2.34
C LEU A 281 -1.62 29.83 -1.45
N VAL A 282 -0.46 30.18 -2.00
CA VAL A 282 0.74 30.52 -1.19
C VAL A 282 0.47 31.70 -0.27
N GLU A 283 -0.20 32.75 -0.75
CA GLU A 283 -0.54 33.92 0.08
C GLU A 283 -1.46 33.55 1.24
N ALA A 284 -2.51 32.77 0.98
CA ALA A 284 -3.39 32.23 2.03
C ALA A 284 -2.63 31.35 3.05
N LEU A 285 -1.67 30.54 2.60
CA LEU A 285 -0.82 29.74 3.48
C LEU A 285 0.09 30.60 4.36
N LEU A 286 0.63 31.70 3.81
CA LEU A 286 1.51 32.62 4.55
C LEU A 286 0.75 33.44 5.59
N GLU A 287 -0.53 33.70 5.36
CA GLU A 287 -1.42 34.43 6.28
C GLU A 287 -2.10 33.52 7.32
N LEU A 288 -1.94 32.21 7.21
CA LEU A 288 -2.61 31.24 8.08
C LEU A 288 -2.04 31.28 9.51
N ASP A 289 -2.91 31.52 10.48
CA ASP A 289 -2.58 31.39 11.90
C ASP A 289 -2.44 29.91 12.30
N LEU A 290 -1.22 29.54 12.71
CA LEU A 290 -0.86 28.16 13.09
C LEU A 290 -1.18 27.83 14.55
N SER A 291 -1.70 28.77 15.34
CA SER A 291 -1.93 28.58 16.78
C SER A 291 -3.25 27.85 17.10
N GLY A 292 -4.23 27.84 16.19
CA GLY A 292 -5.57 27.29 16.42
C GLY A 292 -5.73 25.79 16.16
N PRO A 293 -6.60 25.07 16.89
CA PRO A 293 -6.93 23.66 16.61
C PRO A 293 -7.75 23.48 15.33
N GLU A 294 -8.52 24.49 14.91
CA GLU A 294 -9.26 24.48 13.64
C GLU A 294 -8.31 24.47 12.42
N THR A 295 -7.09 24.97 12.59
CA THR A 295 -6.07 24.99 11.55
C THR A 295 -5.69 23.59 11.08
N ASP A 296 -5.70 22.59 11.98
CA ASP A 296 -5.38 21.20 11.63
C ASP A 296 -6.41 20.60 10.67
N ALA A 297 -7.71 20.87 10.90
CA ALA A 297 -8.76 20.41 10.01
C ALA A 297 -8.62 21.07 8.63
N ARG A 298 -8.45 22.40 8.60
CA ARG A 298 -8.32 23.18 7.37
C ARG A 298 -7.10 22.78 6.54
N LEU A 299 -5.96 22.55 7.19
CA LEU A 299 -4.76 22.07 6.51
C LEU A 299 -4.97 20.69 5.91
N ARG A 300 -5.59 19.75 6.63
CA ARG A 300 -5.90 18.42 6.10
C ARG A 300 -6.86 18.47 4.92
N ASP A 301 -7.90 19.28 5.01
CA ASP A 301 -8.91 19.44 3.96
C ASP A 301 -8.29 20.08 2.71
N ALA A 302 -7.47 21.13 2.88
CA ALA A 302 -6.73 21.75 1.80
C ALA A 302 -5.68 20.79 1.20
N GLU A 303 -4.98 20.00 2.01
CA GLU A 303 -4.02 18.98 1.55
C GLU A 303 -4.71 17.96 0.68
N SER A 304 -5.86 17.45 1.11
CA SER A 304 -6.67 16.50 0.35
C SER A 304 -7.10 17.10 -1.00
N ALA A 305 -7.57 18.36 -0.98
CA ALA A 305 -7.96 19.09 -2.18
C ALA A 305 -6.78 19.26 -3.16
N VAL A 306 -5.63 19.76 -2.69
CA VAL A 306 -4.44 19.96 -3.53
C VAL A 306 -3.88 18.63 -4.03
N ALA A 307 -3.83 17.59 -3.19
CA ALA A 307 -3.38 16.27 -3.61
C ALA A 307 -4.27 15.69 -4.72
N SER A 308 -5.58 15.91 -4.66
CA SER A 308 -6.48 15.57 -5.75
C SER A 308 -6.18 16.36 -7.01
N ALA A 309 -6.06 17.70 -6.91
CA ALA A 309 -5.80 18.58 -8.04
C ALA A 309 -4.44 18.34 -8.72
N SER A 310 -3.45 17.91 -7.94
CA SER A 310 -2.07 17.64 -8.40
C SER A 310 -1.92 16.29 -9.09
N ARG A 311 -2.98 15.45 -9.15
CA ARG A 311 -2.95 14.21 -9.94
C ARG A 311 -2.65 14.54 -11.40
N ALA A 312 -1.46 14.14 -11.84
CA ALA A 312 -0.98 14.53 -13.16
C ALA A 312 -1.74 13.80 -14.27
N PHE A 313 -2.28 14.58 -15.21
CA PHE A 313 -2.56 14.06 -16.53
C PHE A 313 -1.24 13.78 -17.23
N ASP A 314 -0.92 12.51 -17.46
CA ASP A 314 0.25 12.09 -18.23
C ASP A 314 -0.10 11.92 -19.72
N PRO A 315 0.43 12.74 -20.63
CA PRO A 315 0.24 12.57 -22.07
C PRO A 315 0.83 11.25 -22.62
N ALA A 316 1.74 10.59 -21.91
CA ALA A 316 2.23 9.27 -22.29
C ALA A 316 1.13 8.21 -22.19
N VAL A 317 0.24 8.32 -21.20
CA VAL A 317 -0.92 7.43 -21.06
C VAL A 317 -1.81 7.52 -22.30
N GLU A 318 -2.06 8.74 -22.80
CA GLU A 318 -2.88 8.97 -24.00
C GLU A 318 -2.33 8.22 -25.24
N ARG A 319 -1.00 8.19 -25.40
CA ARG A 319 -0.35 7.50 -26.52
C ARG A 319 -0.56 5.99 -26.47
N GLY A 320 -0.67 5.42 -25.26
CA GLY A 320 -0.94 3.99 -25.02
C GLY A 320 -2.40 3.58 -25.22
N LEU A 321 -3.33 4.53 -25.35
CA LEU A 321 -4.74 4.24 -25.59
C LEU A 321 -4.99 3.84 -27.05
N VAL A 322 -6.01 3.00 -27.26
CA VAL A 322 -6.58 2.75 -28.59
C VAL A 322 -7.10 4.05 -29.18
N ARG A 323 -6.99 4.19 -30.50
CA ARG A 323 -7.28 5.44 -31.23
C ARG A 323 -8.68 6.01 -30.92
N GLU A 324 -9.66 5.13 -30.79
CA GLU A 324 -11.07 5.45 -30.56
C GLU A 324 -11.31 6.16 -29.21
N LEU A 325 -10.43 5.99 -28.22
CA LEU A 325 -10.56 6.58 -26.88
C LEU A 325 -9.69 7.83 -26.67
N ARG A 326 -8.75 8.14 -27.58
CA ARG A 326 -7.84 9.28 -27.42
C ARG A 326 -8.57 10.62 -27.35
N GLN A 327 -9.56 10.84 -28.22
CA GLN A 327 -10.32 12.10 -28.23
C GLN A 327 -11.19 12.26 -26.97
N PRO A 328 -12.01 11.27 -26.55
CA PRO A 328 -12.69 11.32 -25.25
C PRO A 328 -11.74 11.60 -24.08
N PHE A 329 -10.59 10.91 -24.05
CA PHE A 329 -9.60 11.07 -23.00
C PHE A 329 -8.98 12.48 -22.97
N ARG A 330 -8.68 13.08 -24.12
CA ARG A 330 -8.22 14.47 -24.22
C ARG A 330 -9.26 15.45 -23.69
N GLU A 331 -10.52 15.30 -24.09
CA GLU A 331 -11.59 16.20 -23.68
C GLU A 331 -11.84 16.14 -22.17
N VAL A 332 -11.96 14.94 -21.61
CA VAL A 332 -12.09 14.76 -20.15
C VAL A 332 -10.82 15.24 -19.45
N GLY A 333 -9.64 15.03 -20.05
CA GLY A 333 -8.37 15.50 -19.52
C GLY A 333 -8.28 17.03 -19.43
N LEU A 334 -8.79 17.74 -20.43
CA LEU A 334 -8.91 19.20 -20.38
C LEU A 334 -9.88 19.66 -19.29
N SER A 335 -11.09 19.07 -19.22
CA SER A 335 -12.07 19.39 -18.17
C SER A 335 -11.57 19.06 -16.77
N THR A 336 -10.78 17.99 -16.62
CA THR A 336 -10.11 17.61 -15.38
C THR A 336 -9.10 18.68 -14.95
N ARG A 337 -8.30 19.20 -15.88
CA ARG A 337 -7.37 20.31 -15.60
C ARG A 337 -8.10 21.59 -15.19
N GLU A 338 -9.22 21.90 -15.83
CA GLU A 338 -10.06 23.06 -15.47
C GLU A 338 -10.66 22.89 -14.07
N SER A 339 -11.24 21.72 -13.76
CA SER A 339 -11.78 21.43 -12.43
C SER A 339 -10.71 21.41 -11.34
N ALA A 340 -9.48 21.00 -11.64
CA ALA A 340 -8.34 21.09 -10.72
C ALA A 340 -8.08 22.54 -10.30
N LEU A 341 -8.23 23.52 -11.20
CA LEU A 341 -8.12 24.94 -10.85
C LEU A 341 -9.23 25.38 -9.89
N ALA A 342 -10.46 24.89 -10.07
CA ALA A 342 -11.54 25.15 -9.15
C ALA A 342 -11.27 24.55 -7.76
N VAL A 343 -10.65 23.36 -7.70
CA VAL A 343 -10.22 22.74 -6.44
C VAL A 343 -9.11 23.54 -5.75
N VAL A 344 -8.16 24.11 -6.50
CA VAL A 344 -7.12 25.00 -5.93
C VAL A 344 -7.72 26.27 -5.34
N ARG A 345 -8.74 26.84 -6.00
CA ARG A 345 -9.51 27.96 -5.44
C ARG A 345 -10.25 27.55 -4.17
N ALA A 346 -10.91 26.39 -4.19
CA ALA A 346 -11.58 25.83 -3.02
C ALA A 346 -10.60 25.59 -1.86
N ALA A 347 -9.39 25.09 -2.13
CA ALA A 347 -8.33 24.94 -1.13
C ALA A 347 -7.94 26.30 -0.51
N THR A 348 -7.87 27.35 -1.33
CA THR A 348 -7.63 28.73 -0.84
C THR A 348 -8.78 29.21 0.06
N GLU A 349 -10.03 28.92 -0.30
CA GLU A 349 -11.20 29.25 0.53
C GLU A 349 -11.21 28.48 1.85
N ILE A 350 -10.87 27.19 1.83
CA ILE A 350 -10.73 26.34 3.03
C ILE A 350 -9.71 26.96 4.01
N LEU A 351 -8.60 27.47 3.47
CA LEU A 351 -7.53 28.08 4.27
C LEU A 351 -7.81 29.51 4.73
N THR A 352 -8.79 30.22 4.15
CA THR A 352 -9.11 31.62 4.51
C THR A 352 -10.40 31.76 5.31
N ARG A 353 -11.42 30.93 5.03
CA ARG A 353 -12.74 30.98 5.69
C ARG A 353 -13.02 29.73 6.54
N PRO A 354 -13.21 29.88 7.87
CA PRO A 354 -13.71 28.79 8.72
C PRO A 354 -15.05 28.27 8.20
N GLY A 355 -15.22 26.94 8.17
CA GLY A 355 -16.45 26.30 7.70
C GLY A 355 -16.66 26.25 6.18
N ALA A 356 -15.68 26.64 5.36
CA ALA A 356 -15.80 26.58 3.90
C ALA A 356 -16.08 25.17 3.36
N MET A 357 -15.72 24.11 4.09
CA MET A 357 -16.06 22.73 3.74
C MET A 357 -17.57 22.42 3.74
N SER A 358 -18.37 23.24 4.41
CA SER A 358 -19.84 23.17 4.37
C SER A 358 -20.46 24.00 3.24
N ASP A 359 -19.64 24.75 2.50
CA ASP A 359 -20.10 25.58 1.40
C ASP A 359 -20.45 24.72 0.18
N PRO A 360 -21.66 24.86 -0.39
CA PRO A 360 -22.05 24.12 -1.59
C PRO A 360 -21.11 24.31 -2.78
N GLY A 361 -20.48 25.49 -2.90
CA GLY A 361 -19.51 25.80 -3.95
C GLY A 361 -18.22 24.99 -3.82
N VAL A 362 -17.67 24.89 -2.60
CA VAL A 362 -16.47 24.09 -2.30
C VAL A 362 -16.75 22.61 -2.53
N LEU A 363 -17.86 22.09 -1.99
CA LEU A 363 -18.25 20.69 -2.17
C LEU A 363 -18.51 20.37 -3.65
N SER A 364 -19.15 21.28 -4.39
CA SER A 364 -19.36 21.13 -5.83
C SER A 364 -18.04 21.07 -6.61
N ALA A 365 -17.06 21.92 -6.27
CA ALA A 365 -15.75 21.91 -6.91
C ALA A 365 -15.02 20.58 -6.68
N LEU A 366 -15.00 20.08 -5.44
CA LEU A 366 -14.38 18.80 -5.08
C LEU A 366 -15.08 17.61 -5.77
N ASN A 367 -16.41 17.56 -5.70
CA ASN A 367 -17.21 16.49 -6.29
C ASN A 367 -17.09 16.47 -7.82
N ASN A 368 -17.14 17.64 -8.46
CA ASN A 368 -16.97 17.74 -9.91
C ASN A 368 -15.58 17.25 -10.34
N HIS A 369 -14.51 17.66 -9.63
CA HIS A 369 -13.17 17.18 -9.95
C HIS A 369 -13.01 15.67 -9.74
N GLY A 370 -13.56 15.13 -8.64
CA GLY A 370 -13.62 13.68 -8.40
C GLY A 370 -14.32 12.93 -9.55
N ALA A 371 -15.51 13.38 -9.94
CA ALA A 371 -16.26 12.78 -11.04
C ALA A 371 -15.50 12.82 -12.39
N ARG A 372 -14.74 13.89 -12.67
CA ARG A 372 -13.90 13.96 -13.88
C ARG A 372 -12.70 13.03 -13.82
N TRP A 373 -12.11 12.87 -12.64
CA TRP A 373 -11.03 11.93 -12.44
C TRP A 373 -11.50 10.49 -12.59
N ASP A 374 -12.66 10.15 -12.02
CA ASP A 374 -13.29 8.84 -12.19
C ASP A 374 -13.60 8.56 -13.66
N GLU A 375 -14.09 9.55 -14.42
CA GLU A 375 -14.31 9.42 -15.87
C GLU A 375 -12.98 9.14 -16.62
N LEU A 376 -11.86 9.77 -16.25
CA LEU A 376 -10.55 9.46 -16.82
C LEU A 376 -10.10 8.03 -16.50
N ASP A 377 -10.26 7.60 -15.26
CA ASP A 377 -9.86 6.25 -14.82
C ASP A 377 -10.73 5.17 -15.45
N GLN A 378 -12.02 5.43 -15.64
CA GLN A 378 -12.92 4.57 -16.40
C GLN A 378 -12.52 4.48 -17.88
N LEU A 379 -12.13 5.59 -18.52
CA LEU A 379 -11.63 5.57 -19.89
C LEU A 379 -10.32 4.78 -20.02
N ARG A 380 -9.43 4.86 -19.03
CA ARG A 380 -8.20 4.05 -18.96
C ARG A 380 -8.52 2.57 -18.81
N ALA A 381 -9.37 2.22 -17.85
CA ALA A 381 -9.81 0.84 -17.63
C ALA A 381 -10.48 0.26 -18.88
N LEU A 382 -11.31 1.04 -19.56
CA LEU A 382 -11.91 0.63 -20.83
C LEU A 382 -10.86 0.44 -21.93
N ALA A 383 -9.85 1.32 -22.01
CA ALA A 383 -8.78 1.18 -22.99
C ALA A 383 -7.97 -0.10 -22.77
N ASP A 384 -7.65 -0.43 -21.52
CA ASP A 384 -6.97 -1.67 -21.17
C ASP A 384 -7.86 -2.89 -21.49
N LEU A 385 -9.16 -2.80 -21.22
CA LEU A 385 -10.13 -3.87 -21.52
C LEU A 385 -10.24 -4.18 -23.02
N ILE A 386 -10.36 -3.15 -23.86
CA ILE A 386 -10.63 -3.35 -25.29
C ILE A 386 -9.36 -3.50 -26.12
N ARG A 387 -8.17 -3.38 -25.53
CA ARG A 387 -6.88 -3.48 -26.23
C ARG A 387 -6.58 -4.92 -26.65
N GLU A 388 -6.04 -5.08 -27.85
CA GLU A 388 -5.45 -6.32 -28.31
C GLU A 388 -4.05 -6.52 -27.67
N GLY A 389 -3.94 -7.54 -26.81
CA GLY A 389 -2.68 -7.93 -26.17
C GLY A 389 -2.35 -7.19 -24.87
N PRO A 390 -1.48 -7.79 -24.03
CA PRO A 390 -1.30 -7.36 -22.65
C PRO A 390 -0.48 -6.07 -22.48
N VAL A 391 0.38 -5.70 -23.43
CA VAL A 391 1.33 -4.58 -23.24
C VAL A 391 1.39 -3.66 -24.46
N ALA A 392 1.21 -2.35 -24.21
CA ALA A 392 1.48 -1.31 -25.19
C ALA A 392 2.98 -1.32 -25.55
N ARG A 393 3.32 -1.73 -26.77
CA ARG A 393 4.71 -1.68 -27.25
C ARG A 393 5.04 -0.24 -27.67
N PRO A 394 6.17 0.35 -27.22
CA PRO A 394 6.57 1.67 -27.64
C PRO A 394 6.59 1.78 -29.17
N GLY A 395 5.93 2.80 -29.73
CA GLY A 395 5.87 3.04 -31.17
C GLY A 395 4.85 2.19 -31.95
N VAL A 396 4.17 1.23 -31.32
CA VAL A 396 3.10 0.44 -31.96
C VAL A 396 1.74 0.96 -31.50
N GLU A 397 0.88 1.29 -32.46
CA GLU A 397 -0.47 1.75 -32.13
C GLU A 397 -1.31 0.60 -31.54
N ALA A 398 -1.90 0.84 -30.36
CA ALA A 398 -2.80 -0.10 -29.72
C ALA A 398 -4.05 -0.32 -30.59
N ARG A 399 -4.37 -1.59 -30.85
CA ARG A 399 -5.54 -2.02 -31.62
C ARG A 399 -6.67 -2.47 -30.70
N VAL A 400 -7.90 -2.36 -31.18
CA VAL A 400 -9.08 -2.88 -30.49
C VAL A 400 -9.23 -4.37 -30.78
N ALA A 401 -9.31 -5.19 -29.72
CA ALA A 401 -9.54 -6.63 -29.82
C ALA A 401 -10.90 -6.92 -30.50
N GLU A 402 -10.96 -8.01 -31.27
CA GLU A 402 -12.11 -8.35 -32.12
C GLU A 402 -13.48 -8.25 -31.41
N PRO A 403 -13.66 -8.85 -30.20
CA PRO A 403 -14.97 -8.84 -29.54
C PRO A 403 -15.49 -7.43 -29.21
N PHE A 404 -14.60 -6.45 -29.05
CA PHE A 404 -14.93 -5.10 -28.62
C PHE A 404 -14.99 -4.08 -29.77
N ARG A 405 -14.78 -4.50 -31.03
CA ARG A 405 -14.80 -3.57 -32.17
C ARG A 405 -16.12 -2.82 -32.30
N ALA A 406 -17.24 -3.47 -32.03
CA ALA A 406 -18.55 -2.84 -32.12
C ALA A 406 -18.76 -1.78 -31.02
N LEU A 407 -18.36 -2.09 -29.78
CA LEU A 407 -18.35 -1.15 -28.67
C LEU A 407 -17.50 0.09 -29.01
N ALA A 408 -16.29 -0.12 -29.55
CA ALA A 408 -15.42 0.97 -29.98
C ALA A 408 -16.05 1.83 -31.09
N ARG A 409 -16.73 1.22 -32.08
CA ARG A 409 -17.48 1.95 -33.11
C ARG A 409 -18.63 2.76 -32.52
N ARG A 410 -19.38 2.22 -31.55
CA ARG A 410 -20.45 2.95 -30.86
C ARG A 410 -19.89 4.15 -30.11
N LEU A 411 -18.78 4.01 -29.40
CA LEU A 411 -18.11 5.12 -28.72
C LEU A 411 -17.68 6.22 -29.69
N VAL A 412 -17.16 5.86 -30.88
CA VAL A 412 -16.86 6.84 -31.93
C VAL A 412 -18.12 7.55 -32.43
N ALA A 413 -19.24 6.84 -32.58
CA ALA A 413 -20.51 7.45 -32.97
C ALA A 413 -21.02 8.43 -31.90
N ILE A 414 -21.04 8.03 -30.63
CA ILE A 414 -21.39 8.89 -29.50
C ILE A 414 -20.48 10.13 -29.46
N GLN A 415 -19.18 9.94 -29.69
CA GLN A 415 -18.23 11.05 -29.71
C GLN A 415 -18.50 12.08 -30.82
N ARG A 416 -18.99 11.65 -31.99
CA ARG A 416 -19.45 12.57 -33.04
C ARG A 416 -20.69 13.34 -32.61
N ASP A 417 -21.61 12.70 -31.88
CA ASP A 417 -22.78 13.37 -31.33
C ASP A 417 -22.40 14.36 -30.20
N VAL A 418 -21.38 14.08 -29.38
CA VAL A 418 -20.82 15.02 -28.38
C VAL A 418 -20.33 16.32 -29.02
N ALA A 419 -19.77 16.24 -30.24
CA ALA A 419 -19.35 17.42 -30.99
C ALA A 419 -20.52 18.29 -31.46
N THR A 420 -21.75 17.76 -31.50
CA THR A 420 -22.95 18.50 -31.90
C THR A 420 -23.60 19.18 -30.69
N PRO A 421 -23.68 20.53 -30.62
CA PRO A 421 -24.18 21.23 -29.43
C PRO A 421 -25.56 20.77 -28.94
N ALA A 422 -26.50 20.52 -29.87
CA ALA A 422 -27.86 20.08 -29.54
C ALA A 422 -27.94 18.66 -28.95
N LYS A 423 -26.92 17.81 -29.17
CA LYS A 423 -26.87 16.43 -28.69
C LYS A 423 -25.86 16.21 -27.57
N ARG A 424 -25.04 17.22 -27.26
CA ARG A 424 -23.85 17.09 -26.42
C ARG A 424 -24.14 16.44 -25.08
N ASP A 425 -25.12 16.95 -24.33
CA ASP A 425 -25.39 16.49 -22.97
C ASP A 425 -25.93 15.06 -22.94
N ALA A 426 -26.85 14.73 -23.86
CA ALA A 426 -27.36 13.38 -24.03
C ALA A 426 -26.27 12.39 -24.43
N ALA A 427 -25.42 12.74 -25.40
CA ALA A 427 -24.31 11.92 -25.86
C ALA A 427 -23.23 11.74 -24.78
N GLN A 428 -22.94 12.77 -23.97
CA GLN A 428 -22.05 12.64 -22.82
C GLN A 428 -22.63 11.71 -21.75
N GLY A 429 -23.93 11.82 -21.47
CA GLY A 429 -24.63 10.90 -20.56
C GLY A 429 -24.56 9.46 -21.05
N GLU A 430 -24.80 9.23 -22.34
CA GLU A 430 -24.70 7.91 -22.95
C GLU A 430 -23.26 7.37 -22.91
N ARG A 431 -22.25 8.20 -23.22
CA ARG A 431 -20.84 7.80 -23.13
C ARG A 431 -20.49 7.32 -21.73
N ARG A 432 -20.84 8.09 -20.69
CA ARG A 432 -20.55 7.73 -19.30
C ARG A 432 -21.24 6.43 -18.91
N ALA A 433 -22.52 6.27 -19.26
CA ALA A 433 -23.26 5.04 -18.99
C ALA A 433 -22.64 3.82 -19.70
N LEU A 434 -22.28 3.96 -20.98
CA LEU A 434 -21.70 2.87 -21.77
C LEU A 434 -20.31 2.46 -21.27
N VAL A 435 -19.44 3.43 -20.94
CA VAL A 435 -18.11 3.17 -20.38
C VAL A 435 -18.23 2.51 -19.00
N ALA A 436 -19.06 3.04 -18.11
CA ALA A 436 -19.27 2.48 -16.78
C ALA A 436 -19.82 1.05 -16.85
N ALA A 437 -20.78 0.79 -17.74
CA ALA A 437 -21.31 -0.55 -17.97
C ALA A 437 -20.24 -1.51 -18.49
N ALA A 438 -19.47 -1.12 -19.52
CA ALA A 438 -18.41 -1.97 -20.07
C ALA A 438 -17.34 -2.30 -19.04
N VAL A 439 -16.86 -1.32 -18.27
CA VAL A 439 -15.87 -1.57 -17.21
C VAL A 439 -16.48 -2.43 -16.11
N GLY A 440 -17.68 -2.09 -15.62
CA GLY A 440 -18.35 -2.83 -14.54
C GLY A 440 -18.68 -4.28 -14.90
N PHE A 441 -18.92 -4.58 -16.18
CA PHE A 441 -19.25 -5.93 -16.62
C PHE A 441 -18.03 -6.80 -16.90
N TRP A 442 -16.83 -6.26 -17.12
CA TRP A 442 -15.61 -7.04 -17.36
C TRP A 442 -14.57 -6.93 -16.24
N SER A 443 -14.78 -6.07 -15.26
CA SER A 443 -13.96 -5.94 -14.05
C SER A 443 -14.78 -6.24 -12.80
N ILE A 444 -15.46 -7.40 -12.79
CA ILE A 444 -16.30 -7.80 -11.66
C ILE A 444 -15.39 -8.24 -10.51
N PRO A 445 -15.47 -7.60 -9.32
CA PRO A 445 -14.62 -7.96 -8.19
C PRO A 445 -14.77 -9.43 -7.81
N GLY A 446 -13.64 -10.15 -7.80
CA GLY A 446 -13.56 -11.55 -7.39
C GLY A 446 -13.88 -12.58 -8.50
N GLU A 447 -14.23 -12.14 -9.71
CA GLU A 447 -14.46 -13.07 -10.81
C GLU A 447 -13.24 -13.94 -11.11
N ASP A 448 -12.02 -13.38 -11.12
CA ASP A 448 -10.80 -14.15 -11.39
C ASP A 448 -10.58 -15.23 -10.33
N ALA A 449 -10.86 -14.94 -9.06
CA ALA A 449 -10.84 -15.92 -7.99
C ALA A 449 -11.90 -17.00 -8.21
N LEU A 450 -13.11 -16.61 -8.62
CA LEU A 450 -14.18 -17.56 -8.95
C LEU A 450 -13.81 -18.46 -10.15
N ARG A 451 -13.16 -17.91 -11.18
CA ARG A 451 -12.65 -18.66 -12.34
C ARG A 451 -11.53 -19.60 -11.97
N ALA A 452 -10.57 -19.15 -11.14
CA ALA A 452 -9.48 -19.99 -10.65
C ALA A 452 -9.99 -21.24 -9.91
N HIS A 453 -11.09 -21.11 -9.17
CA HIS A 453 -11.70 -22.21 -8.43
C HIS A 453 -12.83 -22.94 -9.18
N ALA A 454 -13.13 -22.60 -10.44
CA ALA A 454 -14.23 -23.21 -11.19
C ALA A 454 -14.04 -24.73 -11.46
N GLY A 455 -12.82 -25.25 -11.24
CA GLY A 455 -12.49 -26.68 -11.33
C GLY A 455 -12.00 -27.30 -10.03
N GLU A 456 -11.97 -26.56 -8.92
CA GLU A 456 -11.47 -27.02 -7.62
C GLU A 456 -12.60 -27.09 -6.61
N ALA A 457 -12.68 -28.19 -5.86
CA ALA A 457 -13.64 -28.33 -4.77
C ALA A 457 -13.16 -27.52 -3.55
N VAL A 458 -13.47 -26.22 -3.54
CA VAL A 458 -13.24 -25.34 -2.38
C VAL A 458 -14.49 -25.41 -1.49
N PRO A 459 -14.45 -26.07 -0.32
CA PRO A 459 -15.67 -26.44 0.42
C PRO A 459 -16.58 -25.25 0.78
N GLY A 460 -16.00 -24.12 1.19
CA GLY A 460 -16.78 -22.90 1.49
C GLY A 460 -17.46 -22.30 0.25
N LEU A 461 -16.79 -22.35 -0.90
CA LEU A 461 -17.30 -21.81 -2.15
C LEU A 461 -18.37 -22.72 -2.77
N GLU A 462 -18.18 -24.04 -2.74
CA GLU A 462 -19.19 -25.00 -3.19
C GLU A 462 -20.49 -24.86 -2.39
N ARG A 463 -20.38 -24.73 -1.07
CA ARG A 463 -21.52 -24.49 -0.17
C ARG A 463 -22.20 -23.16 -0.45
N ALA A 464 -21.44 -22.06 -0.50
CA ALA A 464 -21.98 -20.73 -0.78
C ALA A 464 -22.73 -20.67 -2.11
N THR A 465 -22.23 -21.34 -3.14
CA THR A 465 -22.79 -21.28 -4.50
C THR A 465 -23.77 -22.40 -4.80
N GLY A 466 -23.94 -23.38 -3.92
CA GLY A 466 -24.71 -24.60 -4.19
C GLY A 466 -24.16 -25.41 -5.37
N GLY A 467 -22.85 -25.33 -5.62
CA GLY A 467 -22.19 -25.96 -6.79
C GLY A 467 -22.46 -25.27 -8.13
N HIS A 468 -23.00 -24.04 -8.13
CA HIS A 468 -23.34 -23.32 -9.37
C HIS A 468 -22.22 -22.43 -9.94
N VAL A 469 -20.97 -22.53 -9.46
CA VAL A 469 -19.83 -21.69 -9.92
C VAL A 469 -19.72 -21.67 -11.45
N ARG A 470 -19.61 -22.85 -12.07
CA ARG A 470 -19.44 -22.94 -13.53
C ARG A 470 -20.64 -22.40 -14.30
N ALA A 471 -21.85 -22.74 -13.85
CA ALA A 471 -23.09 -22.27 -14.48
C ALA A 471 -23.24 -20.73 -14.39
N LEU A 472 -22.78 -20.13 -13.29
CA LEU A 472 -22.74 -18.67 -13.14
C LEU A 472 -21.74 -18.02 -14.10
N LEU A 473 -20.54 -18.58 -14.22
CA LEU A 473 -19.51 -18.06 -15.14
C LEU A 473 -19.93 -18.21 -16.61
N ASP A 474 -20.46 -19.37 -17.00
CA ASP A 474 -20.98 -19.61 -18.34
C ASP A 474 -22.12 -18.63 -18.67
N ARG A 475 -23.00 -18.37 -17.69
CA ARG A 475 -24.08 -17.39 -17.84
C ARG A 475 -23.53 -15.97 -17.96
N LEU A 476 -22.54 -15.59 -17.15
CA LEU A 476 -21.91 -14.27 -17.20
C LEU A 476 -21.30 -14.03 -18.59
N ASP A 477 -20.59 -15.01 -19.15
CA ASP A 477 -20.00 -14.92 -20.49
C ASP A 477 -21.07 -14.86 -21.60
N ALA A 478 -22.16 -15.62 -21.46
CA ALA A 478 -23.30 -15.55 -22.39
C ALA A 478 -23.99 -14.18 -22.38
N GLU A 479 -24.23 -13.60 -21.21
CA GLU A 479 -24.87 -12.27 -21.11
C GLU A 479 -23.94 -11.15 -21.59
N ARG A 480 -22.62 -11.27 -21.38
CA ARG A 480 -21.61 -10.35 -21.96
C ARG A 480 -21.64 -10.37 -23.47
N ALA A 481 -21.65 -11.57 -24.07
CA ALA A 481 -21.76 -11.72 -25.51
C ALA A 481 -23.08 -11.16 -26.06
N ALA A 482 -24.20 -11.40 -25.37
CA ALA A 482 -25.50 -10.84 -25.73
C ALA A 482 -25.52 -9.31 -25.65
N TRP A 483 -24.93 -8.73 -24.60
CA TRP A 483 -24.80 -7.28 -24.42
C TRP A 483 -23.95 -6.67 -25.54
N LEU A 484 -22.77 -7.23 -25.83
CA LEU A 484 -21.92 -6.78 -26.95
C LEU A 484 -22.65 -6.87 -28.29
N LYS A 485 -23.34 -7.98 -28.56
CA LYS A 485 -24.13 -8.13 -29.79
C LYS A 485 -25.18 -7.03 -29.91
N GLY A 486 -25.88 -6.74 -28.83
CA GLY A 486 -26.89 -5.68 -28.80
C GLY A 486 -26.32 -4.27 -29.04
N THR A 487 -25.05 -4.02 -28.70
CA THR A 487 -24.38 -2.74 -29.05
C THR A 487 -24.05 -2.58 -30.54
N THR A 488 -24.15 -3.65 -31.34
CA THR A 488 -23.76 -3.66 -32.76
C THR A 488 -24.89 -3.20 -33.70
N GLU A 489 -26.15 -3.32 -33.28
CA GLU A 489 -27.31 -3.01 -34.12
C GLU A 489 -27.47 -1.48 -34.23
N ALA A 490 -27.30 -0.96 -35.44
CA ALA A 490 -27.03 0.45 -35.74
C ALA A 490 -27.97 1.44 -35.04
N GLY A 491 -27.54 1.97 -33.89
CA GLY A 491 -28.25 3.01 -33.13
C GLY A 491 -29.14 2.50 -32.01
N ALA A 492 -29.27 1.18 -31.83
CA ALA A 492 -29.99 0.62 -30.70
C ALA A 492 -29.16 0.73 -29.41
N ALA A 493 -29.81 1.12 -28.32
CA ALA A 493 -29.23 1.00 -26.99
C ALA A 493 -28.96 -0.48 -26.67
N PRO A 494 -27.98 -0.80 -25.81
CA PRO A 494 -27.80 -2.17 -25.34
C PRO A 494 -29.13 -2.71 -24.79
N PRO A 495 -29.44 -4.01 -24.97
CA PRO A 495 -30.69 -4.57 -24.49
C PRO A 495 -30.79 -4.39 -22.98
N ALA A 496 -31.75 -3.58 -22.52
CA ALA A 496 -31.92 -3.28 -21.09
C ALA A 496 -32.05 -4.55 -20.24
N ALA A 497 -32.61 -5.62 -20.81
CA ALA A 497 -32.72 -6.93 -20.15
C ALA A 497 -31.36 -7.63 -19.96
N ALA A 498 -30.45 -7.57 -20.94
CA ALA A 498 -29.10 -8.13 -20.82
C ALA A 498 -28.27 -7.31 -19.83
N GLU A 499 -28.40 -5.99 -19.87
CA GLU A 499 -27.75 -5.08 -18.92
C GLU A 499 -28.22 -5.33 -17.48
N ALA A 500 -29.54 -5.46 -17.25
CA ALA A 500 -30.10 -5.77 -15.94
C ALA A 500 -29.59 -7.13 -15.40
N ARG A 501 -29.50 -8.15 -16.28
CA ARG A 501 -28.93 -9.45 -15.92
C ARG A 501 -27.45 -9.36 -15.56
N LEU A 502 -26.64 -8.66 -16.35
CA LEU A 502 -25.23 -8.46 -16.05
C LEU A 502 -25.01 -7.70 -14.74
N ARG A 503 -25.81 -6.66 -14.45
CA ARG A 503 -25.76 -5.94 -13.16
C ARG A 503 -26.08 -6.87 -12.00
N ALA A 504 -27.09 -7.73 -12.14
CA ALA A 504 -27.45 -8.69 -11.11
C ALA A 504 -26.36 -9.76 -10.91
N LEU A 505 -25.76 -10.25 -12.00
CA LEU A 505 -24.62 -11.20 -11.94
C LEU A 505 -23.36 -10.55 -11.34
N ALA A 506 -23.06 -9.30 -11.68
CA ALA A 506 -21.93 -8.56 -11.11
C ALA A 506 -22.08 -8.35 -9.60
N ARG A 507 -23.31 -8.30 -9.08
CA ARG A 507 -23.59 -8.24 -7.64
C ARG A 507 -23.45 -9.60 -6.95
N VAL A 508 -23.89 -10.70 -7.57
CA VAL A 508 -23.88 -12.03 -6.90
C VAL A 508 -22.47 -12.58 -6.70
N VAL A 509 -21.53 -12.30 -7.61
CA VAL A 509 -20.14 -12.82 -7.54
C VAL A 509 -19.41 -12.41 -6.25
N PRO A 510 -19.27 -11.12 -5.90
CA PRO A 510 -18.58 -10.72 -4.67
C PRO A 510 -19.30 -11.24 -3.41
N LEU A 511 -20.63 -11.28 -3.42
CA LEU A 511 -21.42 -11.79 -2.29
C LEU A 511 -21.23 -13.30 -2.08
N ALA A 512 -21.11 -14.07 -3.16
CA ALA A 512 -20.81 -15.49 -3.08
C ALA A 512 -19.43 -15.74 -2.45
N LEU A 513 -18.44 -14.91 -2.81
CA LEU A 513 -17.11 -15.00 -2.22
C LEU A 513 -17.06 -14.51 -0.76
N ASP A 514 -17.83 -13.47 -0.42
CA ASP A 514 -18.00 -13.01 0.97
C ASP A 514 -18.58 -14.14 1.82
N ALA A 515 -19.68 -14.73 1.36
CA ALA A 515 -20.32 -15.85 2.05
C ALA A 515 -19.44 -17.09 2.11
N ALA A 516 -18.68 -17.40 1.05
CA ALA A 516 -17.72 -18.50 1.06
C ALA A 516 -16.64 -18.32 2.14
N ALA A 517 -16.08 -17.10 2.26
CA ALA A 517 -15.09 -16.79 3.29
C ALA A 517 -15.68 -16.89 4.70
N TRP A 518 -16.93 -16.45 4.87
CA TRP A 518 -17.68 -16.61 6.12
C TRP A 518 -17.89 -18.10 6.47
N ILE A 519 -18.39 -18.91 5.52
CA ILE A 519 -18.68 -20.35 5.73
C ILE A 519 -17.40 -21.14 6.02
N ALA A 520 -16.29 -20.81 5.35
CA ALA A 520 -15.03 -21.54 5.47
C ALA A 520 -14.32 -21.32 6.82
N GLY A 521 -14.59 -20.22 7.52
CA GLY A 521 -13.87 -19.93 8.75
C GLY A 521 -14.11 -18.53 9.29
N GLY A 522 -15.35 -18.06 9.32
CA GLY A 522 -15.72 -16.79 9.95
C GLY A 522 -15.13 -16.65 11.35
N GLU A 523 -15.12 -17.72 12.15
CA GLU A 523 -14.51 -17.76 13.49
C GLU A 523 -13.02 -17.37 13.52
N ARG A 524 -12.29 -17.46 12.40
CA ARG A 524 -10.89 -16.98 12.31
C ARG A 524 -10.79 -15.47 12.46
N LEU A 525 -11.88 -14.73 12.30
CA LEU A 525 -11.92 -13.31 12.69
C LEU A 525 -11.74 -13.13 14.20
N ASN A 526 -12.06 -14.13 15.04
CA ASN A 526 -11.71 -14.08 16.47
C ASN A 526 -10.19 -14.19 16.72
N GLU A 527 -9.39 -14.54 15.71
CA GLU A 527 -7.92 -14.42 15.78
C GLU A 527 -7.46 -12.95 15.62
N TRP A 528 -8.36 -12.03 15.25
CA TRP A 528 -8.06 -10.60 15.16
C TRP A 528 -8.09 -9.93 16.54
N PRO A 529 -7.02 -9.21 16.93
CA PRO A 529 -7.01 -8.49 18.20
C PRO A 529 -8.15 -7.47 18.32
N GLY A 530 -9.05 -7.69 19.28
CA GLY A 530 -10.22 -6.84 19.53
C GLY A 530 -11.46 -7.17 18.71
N TRP A 531 -11.47 -8.29 17.99
CA TRP A 531 -12.68 -8.91 17.46
C TRP A 531 -12.98 -10.14 18.32
N GLU A 532 -14.07 -10.06 19.10
CA GLU A 532 -14.54 -11.16 19.94
C GLU A 532 -16.02 -11.33 19.63
N CYS A 533 -16.39 -12.42 18.96
CA CYS A 533 -17.77 -12.76 18.70
C CYS A 533 -18.02 -14.19 19.19
N GLY A 534 -19.02 -14.36 20.05
CA GLY A 534 -19.37 -15.65 20.62
C GLY A 534 -19.98 -16.61 19.59
N PRO A 535 -19.90 -17.94 19.78
CA PRO A 535 -20.42 -18.92 18.81
C PRO A 535 -21.92 -18.77 18.48
N GLU A 536 -22.71 -18.31 19.44
CA GLU A 536 -24.15 -18.05 19.25
C GLU A 536 -24.40 -16.82 18.38
N ALA A 537 -23.63 -15.75 18.60
CA ALA A 537 -23.64 -14.57 17.76
C ALA A 537 -23.16 -14.90 16.34
N TRP A 538 -22.15 -15.77 16.17
CA TRP A 538 -21.75 -16.30 14.87
C TRP A 538 -22.91 -17.00 14.15
N ARG A 539 -23.61 -17.92 14.82
CA ARG A 539 -24.77 -18.59 14.20
C ARG A 539 -25.89 -17.62 13.84
N TRP A 540 -26.14 -16.63 14.68
CA TRP A 540 -27.17 -15.61 14.43
C TRP A 540 -26.81 -14.70 13.25
N VAL A 541 -25.58 -14.20 13.21
CA VAL A 541 -25.04 -13.33 12.14
C VAL A 541 -25.01 -14.08 10.80
N GLY A 542 -24.66 -15.37 10.83
CA GLY A 542 -24.69 -16.23 9.65
C GLY A 542 -26.12 -16.55 9.20
N GLY A 543 -27.03 -16.84 10.12
CA GLY A 543 -28.39 -17.26 9.79
C GLY A 543 -28.42 -18.36 8.70
N ASP A 544 -29.35 -18.24 7.75
CA ASP A 544 -29.41 -19.05 6.53
C ASP A 544 -28.63 -18.42 5.35
N LEU A 545 -27.53 -17.69 5.61
CA LEU A 545 -26.75 -17.02 4.56
C LEU A 545 -26.31 -17.99 3.46
N GLU A 546 -25.88 -19.20 3.84
CA GLU A 546 -25.49 -20.25 2.89
C GLU A 546 -26.62 -20.61 1.93
N GLY A 547 -27.81 -20.97 2.45
CA GLY A 547 -28.96 -21.34 1.63
C GLY A 547 -29.46 -20.19 0.76
N ARG A 548 -29.44 -18.96 1.29
CA ARG A 548 -29.87 -17.76 0.58
C ARG A 548 -28.93 -17.36 -0.55
N VAL A 549 -27.61 -17.42 -0.34
CA VAL A 549 -26.63 -17.15 -1.40
C VAL A 549 -26.68 -18.26 -2.45
N ALA A 550 -26.76 -19.54 -2.05
CA ALA A 550 -26.87 -20.64 -2.99
C ALA A 550 -28.11 -20.51 -3.88
N ALA A 551 -29.25 -20.11 -3.30
CA ALA A 551 -30.47 -19.81 -4.06
C ALA A 551 -30.29 -18.62 -5.02
N ALA A 552 -29.60 -17.56 -4.62
CA ALA A 552 -29.28 -16.43 -5.51
C ALA A 552 -28.35 -16.87 -6.65
N CYS A 553 -27.33 -17.69 -6.37
CA CYS A 553 -26.45 -18.28 -7.39
C CYS A 553 -27.24 -19.13 -8.39
N ALA A 554 -28.19 -19.95 -7.92
CA ALA A 554 -29.06 -20.76 -8.78
C ALA A 554 -29.96 -19.89 -9.69
N GLU A 555 -30.55 -18.81 -9.16
CA GLU A 555 -31.35 -17.88 -9.99
C GLU A 555 -30.49 -17.12 -11.01
N GLY A 556 -29.26 -16.76 -10.62
CA GLY A 556 -28.28 -16.17 -11.53
C GLY A 556 -27.97 -17.09 -12.70
N ALA A 557 -27.70 -18.37 -12.44
CA ALA A 557 -27.49 -19.37 -13.49
C ALA A 557 -28.68 -19.49 -14.46
N ARG A 558 -29.92 -19.37 -13.94
CA ARG A 558 -31.17 -19.43 -14.73
C ARG A 558 -31.51 -18.15 -15.51
N ALA A 559 -30.75 -17.06 -15.36
CA ALA A 559 -31.01 -15.73 -15.96
C ALA A 559 -32.32 -15.04 -15.53
N ASN A 560 -32.82 -15.32 -14.33
CA ASN A 560 -33.95 -14.58 -13.80
C ASN A 560 -33.51 -13.28 -13.10
N ALA A 561 -33.27 -12.20 -13.87
CA ALA A 561 -32.75 -10.94 -13.34
C ALA A 561 -33.63 -10.30 -12.25
N VAL A 562 -34.95 -10.38 -12.40
CA VAL A 562 -35.90 -9.75 -11.46
C VAL A 562 -35.86 -10.47 -10.13
N ASP A 563 -35.97 -11.80 -10.15
CA ASP A 563 -35.92 -12.59 -8.92
C ASP A 563 -34.53 -12.59 -8.30
N LEU A 564 -33.46 -12.62 -9.11
CA LEU A 564 -32.10 -12.45 -8.60
C LEU A 564 -31.95 -11.11 -7.90
N SER A 565 -32.30 -9.99 -8.54
CA SER A 565 -32.16 -8.65 -7.93
C SER A 565 -32.93 -8.55 -6.61
N ARG A 566 -34.18 -9.01 -6.59
CA ARG A 566 -34.99 -9.04 -5.36
C ARG A 566 -34.34 -9.87 -4.25
N ARG A 567 -33.76 -11.03 -4.59
CA ARG A 567 -33.04 -11.86 -3.62
C ARG A 567 -31.76 -11.19 -3.13
N LEU A 568 -31.01 -10.54 -4.01
CA LEU A 568 -29.79 -9.82 -3.64
C LEU A 568 -30.09 -8.64 -2.71
N ASP A 569 -31.16 -7.89 -2.98
CA ASP A 569 -31.59 -6.78 -2.12
C ASP A 569 -31.98 -7.28 -0.72
N ALA A 570 -32.71 -8.41 -0.65
CA ALA A 570 -33.05 -9.05 0.62
C ALA A 570 -31.79 -9.54 1.35
N LEU A 571 -30.86 -10.17 0.63
CA LEU A 571 -29.63 -10.73 1.20
C LEU A 571 -28.71 -9.65 1.76
N GLU A 572 -28.55 -8.54 1.03
CA GLU A 572 -27.76 -7.38 1.48
C GLU A 572 -28.36 -6.65 2.68
N THR A 573 -29.67 -6.80 2.91
CA THR A 573 -30.39 -6.19 4.04
C THR A 573 -30.43 -7.12 5.25
N GLU A 574 -30.92 -8.34 5.05
CA GLU A 574 -31.18 -9.35 6.09
C GLU A 574 -29.89 -10.02 6.61
N HIS A 575 -28.86 -10.15 5.75
CA HIS A 575 -27.60 -10.84 6.07
C HIS A 575 -26.36 -9.93 5.94
N SER A 576 -26.54 -8.62 6.07
CA SER A 576 -25.47 -7.61 5.96
C SER A 576 -24.25 -7.91 6.85
N ALA A 577 -24.47 -8.34 8.09
CA ALA A 577 -23.41 -8.61 9.06
C ALA A 577 -22.55 -9.82 8.67
N GLY A 578 -23.17 -10.93 8.26
CA GLY A 578 -22.44 -12.13 7.80
C GLY A 578 -21.63 -11.85 6.53
N LEU A 579 -22.21 -11.10 5.57
CA LEU A 579 -21.49 -10.65 4.38
C LEU A 579 -20.31 -9.73 4.71
N LEU A 580 -20.48 -8.77 5.62
CA LEU A 580 -19.41 -7.85 6.03
C LEU A 580 -18.25 -8.62 6.68
N ALA A 581 -18.56 -9.53 7.60
CA ALA A 581 -17.54 -10.37 8.21
C ALA A 581 -16.85 -11.29 7.18
N GLY A 582 -17.60 -11.84 6.22
CA GLY A 582 -17.03 -12.56 5.08
C GLY A 582 -16.06 -11.71 4.25
N ALA A 583 -16.45 -10.48 3.92
CA ALA A 583 -15.61 -9.54 3.20
C ALA A 583 -14.32 -9.19 3.97
N LEU A 584 -14.42 -8.99 5.29
CA LEU A 584 -13.28 -8.76 6.18
C LEU A 584 -12.35 -9.97 6.25
N ALA A 585 -12.91 -11.18 6.38
CA ALA A 585 -12.15 -12.42 6.41
C ALA A 585 -11.40 -12.66 5.09
N ARG A 586 -12.02 -12.36 3.94
CA ARG A 586 -11.34 -12.44 2.63
C ARG A 586 -10.22 -11.40 2.52
N ALA A 587 -10.48 -10.16 2.93
CA ALA A 587 -9.47 -9.11 2.94
C ALA A 587 -8.29 -9.45 3.88
N TRP A 588 -8.56 -10.15 4.99
CA TRP A 588 -7.52 -10.70 5.86
C TRP A 588 -6.68 -11.75 5.16
N ALA A 589 -7.35 -12.77 4.59
CA ALA A 589 -6.69 -13.91 3.98
C ALA A 589 -5.76 -13.44 2.86
N ALA A 590 -6.22 -12.52 2.02
CA ALA A 590 -5.40 -11.91 0.96
C ALA A 590 -4.12 -11.22 1.49
N ARG A 591 -4.12 -10.75 2.74
CA ARG A 591 -2.95 -10.10 3.38
C ARG A 591 -2.06 -11.05 4.17
N VAL A 592 -2.63 -12.15 4.67
CA VAL A 592 -1.92 -13.16 5.49
C VAL A 592 -1.39 -14.31 4.65
N THR A 593 -1.87 -14.48 3.42
CA THR A 593 -1.30 -15.48 2.50
C THR A 593 0.18 -15.13 2.32
N PRO A 594 1.12 -16.04 2.62
CA PRO A 594 2.55 -15.75 2.50
C PRO A 594 2.82 -15.44 1.03
N ALA A 595 3.12 -14.18 0.74
CA ALA A 595 3.43 -13.78 -0.61
C ALA A 595 4.61 -14.61 -1.12
N ALA A 596 4.53 -15.06 -2.38
CA ALA A 596 5.64 -15.74 -3.05
C ALA A 596 6.86 -14.82 -3.23
N ASP A 597 6.68 -13.51 -3.07
CA ASP A 597 7.72 -12.50 -3.10
C ASP A 597 8.11 -12.03 -1.68
N PRO A 598 9.39 -12.17 -1.27
CA PRO A 598 9.86 -11.70 0.03
C PRO A 598 9.71 -10.18 0.23
N VAL A 599 9.54 -9.38 -0.83
CA VAL A 599 9.23 -7.94 -0.72
C VAL A 599 7.79 -7.72 -0.27
N ASP A 600 6.85 -8.51 -0.79
CA ASP A 600 5.44 -8.47 -0.37
C ASP A 600 5.24 -9.12 1.00
N ALA A 601 6.05 -10.13 1.36
CA ALA A 601 6.09 -10.66 2.72
C ALA A 601 6.62 -9.63 3.72
N ALA A 602 7.66 -8.85 3.36
CA ALA A 602 8.16 -7.75 4.17
C ALA A 602 7.18 -6.56 4.22
N LEU A 603 6.46 -6.27 3.14
CA LEU A 603 5.39 -5.28 3.12
C LEU A 603 4.18 -5.76 3.94
N ALA A 604 3.83 -7.04 3.91
CA ALA A 604 2.80 -7.64 4.76
C ALA A 604 3.22 -7.67 6.23
N GLU A 605 4.50 -7.82 6.54
CA GLU A 605 5.06 -7.73 7.90
C GLU A 605 5.11 -6.26 8.39
N LEU A 606 5.38 -5.30 7.49
CA LEU A 606 5.25 -3.85 7.71
C LEU A 606 3.78 -3.40 7.79
N SER A 607 2.85 -4.19 7.23
CA SER A 607 1.40 -3.96 7.21
C SER A 607 0.61 -4.83 8.20
N GLY A 608 1.30 -5.73 8.91
CA GLY A 608 0.78 -6.64 9.94
C GLY A 608 0.69 -5.98 11.32
N PRO A 609 0.06 -6.63 12.31
CA PRO A 609 -0.66 -5.95 13.39
C PRO A 609 0.27 -5.31 14.43
N ALA A 610 0.58 -4.02 14.23
CA ALA A 610 0.84 -3.07 15.30
C ALA A 610 -0.17 -1.91 15.18
N MET A 611 -1.20 -2.00 16.01
CA MET A 611 -2.35 -1.09 16.10
C MET A 611 -1.92 0.34 16.39
N GLY A 612 -2.02 1.22 15.38
CA GLY A 612 -1.93 2.66 15.53
C GLY A 612 -3.17 3.34 14.95
N PRO A 613 -3.60 4.51 15.47
CA PRO A 613 -4.82 5.21 15.04
C PRO A 613 -4.85 5.62 13.55
N GLY A 614 -3.69 5.65 12.87
CA GLY A 614 -3.59 5.92 11.42
C GLY A 614 -3.65 4.68 10.50
N ALA A 615 -3.58 3.46 11.04
CA ALA A 615 -3.78 2.25 10.24
C ALA A 615 -5.24 2.20 9.77
N TRP A 616 -5.52 1.62 8.60
CA TRP A 616 -6.91 1.50 8.12
C TRP A 616 -7.81 0.88 9.20
N MET A 617 -7.37 -0.19 9.87
CA MET A 617 -8.09 -0.77 11.01
C MET A 617 -8.12 0.13 12.25
N GLY A 618 -7.10 0.93 12.55
CA GLY A 618 -7.15 1.89 13.66
C GLY A 618 -8.26 2.93 13.49
N ARG A 619 -8.51 3.34 12.24
CA ARG A 619 -9.61 4.26 11.87
C ARG A 619 -10.98 3.58 11.90
N TRP A 620 -11.05 2.29 11.58
CA TRP A 620 -12.31 1.54 11.49
C TRP A 620 -12.64 0.69 12.71
N ARG A 621 -11.73 0.55 13.69
CA ARG A 621 -11.89 -0.33 14.87
C ARG A 621 -13.14 0.00 15.69
N VAL A 622 -13.44 1.28 15.87
CA VAL A 622 -14.63 1.74 16.60
C VAL A 622 -15.91 1.38 15.83
N GLU A 623 -15.92 1.55 14.51
CA GLU A 623 -17.09 1.21 13.69
C GLU A 623 -17.28 -0.30 13.55
N VAL A 624 -16.19 -1.07 13.45
CA VAL A 624 -16.21 -2.53 13.46
C VAL A 624 -16.67 -3.08 14.82
N ALA A 625 -16.18 -2.51 15.92
CA ALA A 625 -16.66 -2.86 17.27
C ALA A 625 -18.15 -2.51 17.45
N ARG A 626 -18.62 -1.40 16.88
CA ARG A 626 -20.04 -1.06 16.84
C ARG A 626 -20.86 -2.07 16.03
N VAL A 627 -20.38 -2.56 14.90
CA VAL A 627 -21.03 -3.65 14.15
C VAL A 627 -21.21 -4.87 15.05
N CYS A 628 -20.16 -5.28 15.76
CA CYS A 628 -20.19 -6.45 16.65
C CYS A 628 -21.16 -6.25 17.82
N LEU A 629 -21.10 -5.09 18.47
CA LEU A 629 -22.02 -4.74 19.56
C LEU A 629 -23.48 -4.73 19.10
N ILE A 630 -23.77 -4.12 17.94
CA ILE A 630 -25.13 -4.10 17.36
C ILE A 630 -25.58 -5.52 17.01
N ALA A 631 -24.68 -6.38 16.52
CA ALA A 631 -24.99 -7.77 16.22
C ALA A 631 -25.30 -8.58 17.49
N GLU A 632 -24.53 -8.40 18.57
CA GLU A 632 -24.79 -9.01 19.88
C GLU A 632 -26.09 -8.52 20.51
N GLU A 633 -26.34 -7.20 20.48
CA GLU A 633 -27.60 -6.60 20.93
C GLU A 633 -28.79 -7.12 20.12
N ALA A 634 -28.66 -7.24 18.79
CA ALA A 634 -29.72 -7.75 17.94
C ALA A 634 -29.97 -9.25 18.14
N ALA A 635 -28.92 -10.05 18.39
CA ALA A 635 -29.05 -11.46 18.78
C ALA A 635 -29.79 -11.59 20.12
N ALA A 636 -29.40 -10.81 21.13
CA ALA A 636 -30.07 -10.77 22.43
C ALA A 636 -31.53 -10.29 22.32
N LEU A 637 -31.81 -9.31 21.46
CA LEU A 637 -33.15 -8.79 21.21
C LEU A 637 -34.02 -9.75 20.39
N SER A 638 -33.45 -10.60 19.53
CA SER A 638 -34.21 -11.62 18.78
C SER A 638 -34.73 -12.76 19.66
N ALA A 639 -34.14 -12.94 20.85
CA ALA A 639 -34.70 -13.79 21.90
C ALA A 639 -35.93 -13.13 22.59
N SER A 640 -36.21 -11.85 22.32
CA SER A 640 -37.40 -11.13 22.78
C SER A 640 -38.39 -10.94 21.63
N SER A 641 -39.69 -11.16 21.87
CA SER A 641 -40.74 -11.31 20.85
C SER A 641 -41.18 -10.03 20.10
N ASP A 642 -40.56 -8.87 20.32
CA ASP A 642 -41.23 -7.57 20.14
C ASP A 642 -40.79 -6.73 18.91
N GLY A 643 -40.46 -7.35 17.78
CA GLY A 643 -40.24 -6.63 16.51
C GLY A 643 -38.98 -5.73 16.48
N SER A 644 -38.12 -5.85 17.48
CA SER A 644 -36.82 -5.19 17.62
C SER A 644 -35.76 -5.68 16.61
N GLN A 645 -35.96 -6.88 16.05
CA GLN A 645 -35.08 -7.51 15.06
C GLN A 645 -34.96 -6.71 13.75
N ALA A 646 -36.07 -6.20 13.21
CA ALA A 646 -36.07 -5.45 11.95
C ALA A 646 -35.27 -4.14 12.04
N ARG A 647 -35.37 -3.43 13.18
CA ARG A 647 -34.63 -2.18 13.42
C ARG A 647 -33.13 -2.42 13.59
N GLY A 648 -32.74 -3.55 14.18
CA GLY A 648 -31.33 -3.96 14.28
C GLY A 648 -30.71 -4.23 12.92
N GLN A 649 -31.42 -4.96 12.04
CA GLN A 649 -30.95 -5.25 10.68
C GLN A 649 -30.86 -3.99 9.79
N GLU A 650 -31.82 -3.07 9.88
CA GLU A 650 -31.80 -1.82 9.12
C GLU A 650 -30.59 -0.94 9.49
N ARG A 651 -30.25 -0.86 10.79
CA ARG A 651 -29.05 -0.16 11.28
C ARG A 651 -27.75 -0.82 10.78
N LEU A 652 -27.67 -2.15 10.77
CA LEU A 652 -26.51 -2.88 10.25
C LEU A 652 -26.33 -2.65 8.73
N ALA A 653 -27.42 -2.64 7.96
CA ALA A 653 -27.38 -2.37 6.53
C ALA A 653 -26.93 -0.94 6.20
N ALA A 654 -27.33 0.06 7.00
CA ALA A 654 -26.86 1.43 6.88
C ALA A 654 -25.35 1.57 7.19
N LEU A 655 -24.89 0.90 8.25
CA LEU A 655 -23.48 0.90 8.66
C LEU A 655 -22.57 0.19 7.66
N ARG A 656 -23.01 -0.95 7.10
CA ARG A 656 -22.30 -1.66 6.00
C ARG A 656 -22.11 -0.76 4.79
N ARG A 657 -23.14 -0.02 4.36
CA ARG A 657 -23.03 0.94 3.25
C ARG A 657 -22.00 2.02 3.55
N ALA A 658 -22.09 2.65 4.73
CA ALA A 658 -21.12 3.68 5.13
C ALA A 658 -19.67 3.17 5.18
N LEU A 659 -19.45 1.92 5.65
CA LEU A 659 -18.14 1.28 5.69
C LEU A 659 -17.60 0.96 4.30
N LEU A 660 -18.44 0.46 3.39
CA LEU A 660 -18.04 0.16 2.01
C LEU A 660 -17.76 1.45 1.22
N ASP A 661 -18.58 2.47 1.38
CA ASP A 661 -18.40 3.78 0.74
C ASP A 661 -17.10 4.46 1.22
N ALA A 662 -16.81 4.37 2.51
CA ALA A 662 -15.63 5.00 3.10
C ALA A 662 -14.35 4.17 3.01
N ALA A 663 -14.45 2.86 2.74
CA ALA A 663 -13.30 2.06 2.33
C ALA A 663 -12.78 2.47 0.94
N GLY A 664 -13.59 3.20 0.15
CA GLY A 664 -13.29 3.56 -1.24
C GLY A 664 -13.14 2.32 -2.13
N PRO A 665 -12.85 2.50 -3.44
CA PRO A 665 -12.33 1.39 -4.21
C PRO A 665 -11.00 0.99 -3.58
N VAL A 666 -10.95 -0.20 -2.97
CA VAL A 666 -9.68 -0.86 -2.60
C VAL A 666 -9.00 -1.31 -3.90
N SER A 667 -8.70 -0.36 -4.77
CA SER A 667 -7.95 -0.50 -6.01
C SER A 667 -6.47 -0.40 -5.67
N GLY A 668 -5.98 -1.45 -5.01
CA GLY A 668 -4.55 -1.69 -4.78
C GLY A 668 -4.15 -3.14 -5.07
N VAL A 669 -5.12 -4.04 -5.20
CA VAL A 669 -4.94 -5.34 -5.84
C VAL A 669 -5.70 -5.25 -7.16
N ARG A 670 -4.98 -4.78 -8.18
CA ARG A 670 -5.33 -5.03 -9.59
C ARG A 670 -4.59 -6.28 -10.02
#